data_AF-A0A1H6CFI8-F1
#
_entry.id   AF-A0A1H6CFI8-F1
#
_cell.length_a   1.000
_cell.length_b   1.000
_cell.length_c   1.000
_cell.angle_alpha   90.00
_cell.angle_beta   90.00
_cell.angle_gamma   90.00
#
_symmetry.space_group_name_H-M   'P 1'
#
loop_
_entity.id
_entity.type
_entity.pdbx_description
1 polymer ?
#
loop_
_entity_poly.entity_id
_entity_poly.type
_entity_poly.pdbx_seq_one_letter_code
_entity_poly.pdbx_strand_id
1 'polypeptide(L)'
;MTAKLSARLDLDALVRSVAVNPSQPMSLLLGAGASISSGMPSAERCIWEWKQDIFGTNNPTLREIVGEISLPASKRRIQSWLDGRGGYPPLGAETEYSFYAEACYPTARDRRVFFEKYVKTAQPFLGYKLLPLLVRNDIVRSVWTTNFDGLPARACAAVNVQCVEIGMDTQHRVLAPASRGSLRLISLHGDYRYDALKNTEVELQEQEAQLRNALVHDIREHDLLVIGYSGRDQSLMTALGEAYSGVQAGRLYWCGMQAQPGKEVSDLLATAQAKGHEAFYVSMQGFDDLVERLALRILRNEDLEVAKTILAEGRSISSHKARFSVGNGSLTSLVKSNAYPLTTPSEVLKADLRFPEDERPKRWLLQAMTGQQGAWIATPTGGLFLATAADIRQGVGSALLGVPVAVRISPEDIAADPQLFALMRIGLVRSVAQTLGLDQNGRTIWEKKPYERRPLQQGTFALHKALSFRLVSLQGRLHTLLTPEIVAKTLTDEFADQESTKILRNAVYGYQHNHIYDQDIKAWTSRITDKDLLDRGGQTFRIGKVPIYAGLAQAERRPLPGQFQRYATLRGTVLPDAKLVFASASGHAEVKETNPLMGLIQNKPWDYALSSTALAHSTEIAAICPSQFSQALSRFIGSLNNGSQAAATEKDYLQDFPGFSAAFGLALTSSLPTDPAWHNLQVDLNGNELEVAKRIARSICAGLDQIRSIKPGAITAIFVPGTWASFEIVNQADEHFNLHDSVKAYAARNGQSTQFLREKTVVPNVSCRVKWWLSLALYAKTMRTPWRLECLDEDSAFVGIGYSYDAYAPKTSQILLGCSHIYSARGEGLQFRLGRIENPIIRGRNPYMSLDDARRTGETIRQLFYESRMRLPRRVVIHKRTHFTEDEQQGLSQGLEGVQNIELIEINTEESIRFLASKVEGQNLVIDKFPMPRGAAIVLADNAALVWVHGYAPSVQNPRFKYFQGKRRIPAPLYITRYRGDSDLSQVATEILGLSKMNWNHFDYYSRIPASLDSASAIARVGQYLSHFGAAPYDYRLLI
;
A
#
# COMPACT_ATOMS: atom_id res chain seq x y z
N MET A 1 -11.18 -13.51 39.06
CA MET A 1 -11.53 -12.09 39.23
C MET A 1 -10.85 -11.30 38.13
N THR A 2 -11.62 -10.92 37.11
CA THR A 2 -11.18 -10.15 35.94
C THR A 2 -10.89 -8.70 36.35
N ALA A 3 -9.68 -8.22 36.08
CA ALA A 3 -9.33 -6.81 36.27
C ALA A 3 -10.32 -5.93 35.50
N LYS A 4 -10.96 -4.98 36.20
CA LYS A 4 -11.80 -3.96 35.55
C LYS A 4 -10.89 -3.17 34.59
N LEU A 5 -11.20 -3.24 33.31
CA LEU A 5 -10.59 -2.39 32.27
C LEU A 5 -10.70 -0.92 32.71
N SER A 6 -9.59 -0.18 32.63
CA SER A 6 -9.58 1.27 32.74
C SER A 6 -10.63 1.89 31.81
N ALA A 7 -11.30 2.95 32.25
CA ALA A 7 -12.34 3.59 31.43
C ALA A 7 -11.72 4.12 30.14
N ARG A 8 -12.23 3.67 29.01
CA ARG A 8 -11.78 4.11 27.68
C ARG A 8 -12.72 5.17 27.17
N LEU A 9 -12.16 6.15 26.48
CA LEU A 9 -12.93 7.21 25.83
C LEU A 9 -12.47 7.34 24.37
N ASP A 10 -13.43 7.38 23.45
CA ASP A 10 -13.14 7.63 22.04
C ASP A 10 -12.66 9.07 21.82
N LEU A 11 -11.77 9.27 20.85
CA LEU A 11 -11.20 10.58 20.52
C LEU A 11 -12.29 11.64 20.25
N ASP A 12 -13.32 11.30 19.49
CA ASP A 12 -14.42 12.25 19.22
C ASP A 12 -15.24 12.56 20.48
N ALA A 13 -15.32 11.63 21.43
CA ALA A 13 -15.99 11.86 22.71
C ALA A 13 -15.15 12.80 23.60
N LEU A 14 -13.82 12.67 23.61
CA LEU A 14 -12.92 13.66 24.21
C LEU A 14 -13.16 15.05 23.61
N VAL A 15 -13.14 15.18 22.28
CA VAL A 15 -13.33 16.46 21.60
C VAL A 15 -14.68 17.11 21.96
N ARG A 16 -15.76 16.32 22.04
CA ARG A 16 -17.07 16.81 22.50
C ARG A 16 -17.06 17.19 23.99
N SER A 17 -16.37 16.42 24.83
CA SER A 17 -16.25 16.65 26.28
C SER A 17 -15.55 17.98 26.57
N VAL A 18 -14.48 18.28 25.85
CA VAL A 18 -13.79 19.57 25.96
C VAL A 18 -14.70 20.69 25.44
N ALA A 19 -15.34 20.50 24.28
CA ALA A 19 -16.16 21.54 23.67
C ALA A 19 -17.41 21.95 24.47
N VAL A 20 -17.98 21.08 25.29
CA VAL A 20 -19.14 21.40 26.15
C VAL A 20 -18.74 22.10 27.45
N ASN A 21 -17.47 22.05 27.84
CA ASN A 21 -16.94 22.66 29.06
C ASN A 21 -15.90 23.77 28.77
N PRO A 22 -16.21 24.78 27.92
CA PRO A 22 -15.22 25.79 27.53
C PRO A 22 -14.78 26.70 28.69
N SER A 23 -15.51 26.70 29.81
CA SER A 23 -15.17 27.44 31.03
C SER A 23 -14.19 26.71 31.95
N GLN A 24 -13.85 25.45 31.65
CA GLN A 24 -12.87 24.66 32.38
C GLN A 24 -11.59 24.58 31.52
N PRO A 25 -10.58 25.41 31.81
CA PRO A 25 -9.34 25.41 31.03
C PRO A 25 -8.57 24.10 31.22
N MET A 26 -7.79 23.75 30.22
CA MET A 26 -6.96 22.55 30.21
C MET A 26 -5.47 22.87 30.37
N SER A 27 -4.80 21.95 31.04
CA SER A 27 -3.35 21.86 31.09
C SER A 27 -2.89 20.73 30.16
N LEU A 28 -1.88 21.00 29.34
CA LEU A 28 -1.28 19.97 28.50
C LEU A 28 -0.01 19.43 29.15
N LEU A 29 0.18 18.12 29.15
CA LEU A 29 1.48 17.50 29.39
C LEU A 29 2.00 16.93 28.06
N LEU A 30 2.97 17.62 27.45
CA LEU A 30 3.55 17.24 26.17
C LEU A 30 4.88 16.50 26.37
N GLY A 31 4.94 15.25 25.90
CA GLY A 31 6.18 14.49 25.78
C GLY A 31 6.77 14.52 24.37
N ALA A 32 7.91 13.86 24.20
CA ALA A 32 8.65 13.87 22.92
C ALA A 32 7.84 13.31 21.74
N GLY A 33 6.84 12.47 22.01
CA GLY A 33 5.93 11.95 20.99
C GLY A 33 5.08 13.01 20.29
N ALA A 34 4.80 14.15 20.94
CA ALA A 34 4.07 15.27 20.33
C ALA A 34 4.89 16.02 19.27
N SER A 35 6.23 15.93 19.36
CA SER A 35 7.15 16.68 18.49
C SER A 35 7.72 15.88 17.32
N ILE A 36 7.31 14.61 17.14
CA ILE A 36 7.84 13.73 16.08
C ILE A 36 7.60 14.30 14.68
N SER A 37 6.36 14.73 14.38
CA SER A 37 6.00 15.34 13.09
C SER A 37 6.68 16.69 12.86
N SER A 38 7.21 17.32 13.91
CA SER A 38 7.97 18.57 13.85
C SER A 38 9.49 18.35 13.73
N GLY A 39 9.95 17.09 13.70
CA GLY A 39 11.35 16.72 13.48
C GLY A 39 12.16 16.38 14.73
N MET A 40 11.52 16.30 15.90
CA MET A 40 12.20 15.88 17.14
C MET A 40 12.12 14.36 17.34
N PRO A 41 13.20 13.71 17.81
CA PRO A 41 13.18 12.28 18.08
C PRO A 41 12.37 11.98 19.35
N SER A 42 11.68 10.83 19.37
CA SER A 42 11.12 10.29 20.60
C SER A 42 12.23 9.75 21.53
N ALA A 43 11.93 9.60 22.81
CA ALA A 43 12.85 8.98 23.76
C ALA A 43 13.25 7.55 23.35
N GLU A 44 12.29 6.76 22.85
CA GLU A 44 12.57 5.43 22.32
C GLU A 44 13.51 5.49 21.12
N ARG A 45 13.30 6.44 20.21
CA ARG A 45 14.17 6.61 19.04
C ARG A 45 15.60 6.94 19.45
N CYS A 46 15.78 7.81 20.44
CA CYS A 46 17.11 8.16 20.97
C CYS A 46 17.83 6.95 21.54
N ILE A 47 17.14 6.15 22.37
CA ILE A 47 17.70 4.90 22.93
C ILE A 47 18.22 4.00 21.80
N TRP A 48 17.44 3.82 20.73
CA TRP A 48 17.87 2.97 19.62
C TRP A 48 18.99 3.56 18.77
N GLU A 49 19.05 4.88 18.59
CA GLU A 49 20.18 5.56 17.93
C GLU A 49 21.47 5.37 18.73
N TRP A 50 21.43 5.56 20.06
CA TRP A 50 22.57 5.32 20.94
C TRP A 50 23.00 3.86 20.98
N LYS A 51 22.05 2.92 21.07
CA LYS A 51 22.34 1.49 20.97
C LYS A 51 23.00 1.15 19.63
N GLN A 52 22.54 1.74 18.53
CA GLN A 52 23.12 1.54 17.20
C GLN A 52 24.51 2.14 17.08
N ASP A 53 24.76 3.32 17.65
CA ASP A 53 26.08 3.95 17.66
C ASP A 53 27.08 3.13 18.49
N ILE A 54 26.69 2.69 19.69
CA ILE A 54 27.50 1.79 20.54
C ILE A 54 27.80 0.48 19.78
N PHE A 55 26.78 -0.13 19.18
CA PHE A 55 26.95 -1.33 18.39
C PHE A 55 27.89 -1.08 17.20
N GLY A 56 27.68 0.00 16.45
CA GLY A 56 28.39 0.31 15.20
C GLY A 56 29.85 0.66 15.43
N THR A 57 30.17 1.37 16.51
CA THR A 57 31.56 1.67 16.91
C THR A 57 32.31 0.43 17.38
N ASN A 58 31.62 -0.54 18.00
CA ASN A 58 32.21 -1.84 18.36
C ASN A 58 32.24 -2.84 17.19
N ASN A 59 31.46 -2.61 16.14
CA ASN A 59 31.35 -3.48 14.97
C ASN A 59 31.37 -2.67 13.65
N PRO A 60 32.48 -1.98 13.31
CA PRO A 60 32.49 -1.02 12.20
C PRO A 60 32.10 -1.63 10.84
N THR A 61 32.46 -2.89 10.61
CA THR A 61 32.16 -3.63 9.36
C THR A 61 30.69 -3.97 9.19
N LEU A 62 29.88 -3.84 10.25
CA LEU A 62 28.46 -4.24 10.27
C LEU A 62 27.50 -3.06 10.36
N ARG A 63 28.02 -1.83 10.47
CA ARG A 63 27.23 -0.61 10.67
C ARG A 63 26.14 -0.44 9.60
N GLU A 64 26.49 -0.65 8.33
CA GLU A 64 25.55 -0.51 7.20
C GLU A 64 24.60 -1.71 7.06
N ILE A 65 25.00 -2.88 7.59
CA ILE A 65 24.35 -4.17 7.35
C ILE A 65 23.27 -4.47 8.39
N VAL A 66 23.45 -4.02 9.63
CA VAL A 66 22.43 -4.17 10.68
C VAL A 66 21.09 -3.53 10.29
N GLY A 67 21.13 -2.57 9.36
CA GLY A 67 19.98 -2.00 8.69
C GLY A 67 19.36 -0.83 9.44
N GLU A 68 18.16 -0.42 9.03
CA GLU A 68 17.43 0.68 9.62
C GLU A 68 16.88 0.27 11.01
N ILE A 69 17.13 1.07 12.06
CA ILE A 69 16.65 0.81 13.43
C ILE A 69 15.13 0.96 13.59
N SER A 70 14.45 1.44 12.56
CA SER A 70 12.98 1.42 12.48
C SER A 70 12.43 0.00 12.34
N LEU A 71 13.25 -0.95 11.89
CA LEU A 71 12.88 -2.34 11.72
C LEU A 71 13.05 -3.13 13.03
N PRO A 72 12.01 -3.84 13.52
CA PRO A 72 12.09 -4.66 14.73
C PRO A 72 13.21 -5.70 14.73
N ALA A 73 13.62 -6.17 13.55
CA ALA A 73 14.71 -7.13 13.40
C ALA A 73 16.09 -6.54 13.69
N SER A 74 16.34 -5.33 13.16
CA SER A 74 17.57 -4.58 13.44
C SER A 74 17.69 -4.31 14.93
N LYS A 75 16.58 -3.86 15.55
CA LYS A 75 16.46 -3.67 17.00
C LYS A 75 16.81 -4.95 17.77
N ARG A 76 16.21 -6.10 17.41
CA ARG A 76 16.50 -7.40 18.06
C ARG A 76 17.97 -7.81 17.94
N ARG A 77 18.59 -7.68 16.76
CA ARG A 77 20.01 -8.01 16.56
C ARG A 77 20.92 -7.19 17.45
N ILE A 78 20.71 -5.87 17.50
CA ILE A 78 21.47 -4.96 18.36
C ILE A 78 21.28 -5.36 19.83
N GLN A 79 20.02 -5.58 20.24
CA GLN A 79 19.72 -5.97 21.62
C GLN A 79 20.39 -7.28 22.02
N SER A 80 20.29 -8.33 21.20
CA SER A 80 20.93 -9.62 21.50
C SER A 80 22.45 -9.52 21.62
N TRP A 81 23.08 -8.63 20.84
CA TRP A 81 24.51 -8.34 20.98
C TRP A 81 24.83 -7.62 22.30
N LEU A 82 24.01 -6.63 22.69
CA LEU A 82 24.15 -5.91 23.96
C LEU A 82 23.98 -6.86 25.15
N ASP A 83 22.94 -7.70 25.13
CA ASP A 83 22.66 -8.69 26.18
C ASP A 83 23.82 -9.68 26.32
N GLY A 84 24.36 -10.16 25.18
CA GLY A 84 25.47 -11.12 25.16
C GLY A 84 26.82 -10.56 25.63
N ARG A 85 27.04 -9.25 25.51
CA ARG A 85 28.22 -8.57 26.06
C ARG A 85 28.17 -8.45 27.59
N GLY A 86 26.98 -8.37 28.17
CA GLY A 86 26.77 -8.06 29.58
C GLY A 86 27.05 -6.58 29.91
N GLY A 87 26.56 -6.11 31.07
CA GLY A 87 26.76 -4.73 31.53
C GLY A 87 25.83 -3.68 30.91
N TYR A 88 24.95 -4.08 29.99
CA TYR A 88 23.90 -3.24 29.41
C TYR A 88 22.52 -3.56 30.03
N PRO A 89 21.63 -2.56 30.20
CA PRO A 89 20.27 -2.82 30.67
C PRO A 89 19.48 -3.72 29.71
N PRO A 90 18.65 -4.63 30.23
CA PRO A 90 17.79 -5.46 29.40
C PRO A 90 16.73 -4.59 28.70
N LEU A 91 16.22 -5.09 27.58
CA LEU A 91 15.19 -4.40 26.79
C LEU A 91 13.97 -4.04 27.65
N GLY A 92 13.59 -2.76 27.62
CA GLY A 92 12.42 -2.24 28.33
C GLY A 92 12.68 -1.84 29.77
N ALA A 93 13.93 -1.94 30.28
CA ALA A 93 14.26 -1.42 31.60
C ALA A 93 14.02 0.09 31.69
N GLU A 94 13.58 0.56 32.86
CA GLU A 94 13.33 1.99 33.12
C GLU A 94 14.60 2.82 32.98
N THR A 95 15.76 2.24 33.25
CA THR A 95 17.07 2.88 33.19
C THR A 95 17.67 2.98 31.79
N GLU A 96 17.02 2.43 30.74
CA GLU A 96 17.60 2.42 29.38
C GLU A 96 17.97 3.82 28.89
N TYR A 97 17.07 4.80 29.08
CA TYR A 97 17.29 6.14 28.54
C TYR A 97 18.55 6.80 29.10
N SER A 98 18.65 6.90 30.44
CA SER A 98 19.79 7.53 31.11
C SER A 98 21.08 6.75 30.87
N PHE A 99 21.02 5.41 30.97
CA PHE A 99 22.19 4.56 30.76
C PHE A 99 22.76 4.71 29.35
N TYR A 100 21.95 4.55 28.30
CA TYR A 100 22.46 4.58 26.93
C TYR A 100 22.86 5.99 26.49
N ALA A 101 22.22 7.04 27.02
CA ALA A 101 22.66 8.42 26.79
C ALA A 101 24.10 8.65 27.31
N GLU A 102 24.39 8.21 28.53
CA GLU A 102 25.70 8.35 29.17
C GLU A 102 26.75 7.40 28.55
N ALA A 103 26.38 6.15 28.28
CA ALA A 103 27.27 5.17 27.68
C ALA A 103 27.68 5.55 26.25
N CYS A 104 26.76 6.14 25.45
CA CYS A 104 27.05 6.58 24.10
C CYS A 104 27.78 7.93 24.08
N TYR A 105 27.39 8.86 24.96
CA TYR A 105 27.96 10.20 25.04
C TYR A 105 28.27 10.55 26.50
N PRO A 106 29.50 10.26 26.99
CA PRO A 106 29.85 10.42 28.40
C PRO A 106 29.79 11.86 28.90
N THR A 107 30.06 12.84 28.05
CA THR A 107 30.07 14.26 28.45
C THR A 107 28.71 14.92 28.23
N ALA A 108 28.31 15.82 29.15
CA ALA A 108 27.10 16.62 28.99
C ALA A 108 27.15 17.51 27.73
N ARG A 109 28.34 17.92 27.29
CA ARG A 109 28.55 18.70 26.07
C ARG A 109 28.16 17.90 24.82
N ASP A 110 28.57 16.65 24.72
CA ASP A 110 28.27 15.82 23.54
C ASP A 110 26.78 15.49 23.46
N ARG A 111 26.14 15.23 24.62
CA ARG A 111 24.68 15.08 24.71
C ARG A 111 23.97 16.35 24.21
N ARG A 112 24.45 17.55 24.59
CA ARG A 112 23.90 18.83 24.08
C ARG A 112 24.00 18.92 22.56
N VAL A 113 25.19 18.71 22.02
CA VAL A 113 25.42 18.74 20.57
C VAL A 113 24.53 17.72 19.85
N PHE A 114 24.31 16.54 20.44
CA PHE A 114 23.46 15.50 19.87
C PHE A 114 22.02 15.95 19.61
N PHE A 115 21.35 16.65 20.53
CA PHE A 115 19.98 17.13 20.24
C PHE A 115 19.92 18.54 19.66
N GLU A 116 20.95 19.38 19.82
CA GLU A 116 21.03 20.66 19.10
C GLU A 116 20.84 20.49 17.58
N LYS A 117 21.34 19.39 17.00
CA LYS A 117 21.15 19.08 15.56
C LYS A 117 19.66 18.93 15.18
N TYR A 118 18.85 18.36 16.09
CA TYR A 118 17.41 18.19 15.90
C TYR A 118 16.66 19.48 16.16
N VAL A 119 16.95 20.18 17.27
CA VAL A 119 16.29 21.44 17.62
C VAL A 119 16.50 22.51 16.54
N LYS A 120 17.71 22.60 15.95
CA LYS A 120 18.02 23.55 14.86
C LYS A 120 17.18 23.34 13.60
N THR A 121 16.78 22.10 13.32
CA THR A 121 16.03 21.74 12.10
C THR A 121 14.53 21.61 12.36
N ALA A 122 14.11 21.38 13.60
CA ALA A 122 12.72 21.25 13.98
C ALA A 122 11.93 22.53 13.71
N GLN A 123 10.72 22.38 13.18
CA GLN A 123 9.81 23.48 12.86
C GLN A 123 8.41 23.14 13.38
N PRO A 124 7.67 24.11 13.97
CA PRO A 124 6.29 23.90 14.36
C PRO A 124 5.47 23.36 13.18
N PHE A 125 4.98 22.13 13.31
CA PHE A 125 4.01 21.54 12.38
C PHE A 125 2.57 21.80 12.86
N LEU A 126 1.58 21.16 12.24
CA LEU A 126 0.17 21.55 12.31
C LEU A 126 -0.38 21.71 13.74
N GLY A 127 -0.17 20.73 14.62
CA GLY A 127 -0.66 20.79 16.00
C GLY A 127 -0.06 21.96 16.78
N TYR A 128 1.24 22.23 16.58
CA TYR A 128 1.87 23.40 17.20
C TYR A 128 1.42 24.71 16.57
N LYS A 129 1.21 24.78 15.25
CA LYS A 129 0.68 25.97 14.57
C LYS A 129 -0.74 26.34 15.07
N LEU A 130 -1.55 25.35 15.42
CA LEU A 130 -2.92 25.54 15.92
C LEU A 130 -3.01 25.78 17.43
N LEU A 131 -2.08 25.26 18.23
CA LEU A 131 -2.06 25.37 19.69
C LEU A 131 -2.24 26.82 20.21
N PRO A 132 -1.55 27.85 19.67
CA PRO A 132 -1.73 29.23 20.10
C PRO A 132 -3.17 29.76 19.97
N LEU A 133 -3.94 29.29 18.99
CA LEU A 133 -5.33 29.70 18.82
C LEU A 133 -6.22 29.17 19.95
N LEU A 134 -5.93 27.95 20.44
CA LEU A 134 -6.57 27.39 21.63
C LEU A 134 -6.20 28.17 22.89
N VAL A 135 -4.96 28.66 22.99
CA VAL A 135 -4.50 29.51 24.10
C VAL A 135 -5.23 30.86 24.11
N ARG A 136 -5.35 31.53 22.95
CA ARG A 136 -6.07 32.81 22.82
C ARG A 136 -7.52 32.74 23.31
N ASN A 137 -8.13 31.56 23.18
CA ASN A 137 -9.51 31.30 23.58
C ASN A 137 -9.62 30.72 25.01
N ASP A 138 -8.56 30.79 25.81
CA ASP A 138 -8.48 30.29 27.19
C ASP A 138 -8.78 28.78 27.34
N ILE A 139 -8.71 28.01 26.25
CA ILE A 139 -8.92 26.55 26.26
C ILE A 139 -7.71 25.84 26.85
N VAL A 140 -6.50 26.30 26.47
CA VAL A 140 -5.23 25.80 27.01
C VAL A 140 -4.55 26.94 27.76
N ARG A 141 -4.18 26.70 29.02
CA ARG A 141 -3.51 27.72 29.86
C ARG A 141 -2.06 27.41 30.19
N SER A 142 -1.75 26.13 30.36
CA SER A 142 -0.40 25.68 30.67
C SER A 142 -0.02 24.52 29.76
N VAL A 143 1.24 24.53 29.35
CA VAL A 143 1.92 23.37 28.77
C VAL A 143 3.05 23.01 29.72
N TRP A 144 2.93 21.84 30.32
CA TRP A 144 4.00 21.16 31.02
C TRP A 144 4.70 20.26 30.00
N THR A 145 6.03 20.33 29.92
CA THR A 145 6.74 19.53 28.93
C THR A 145 8.06 19.00 29.46
N THR A 146 8.38 17.79 29.00
CA THR A 146 9.70 17.17 29.16
C THR A 146 10.60 17.44 27.94
N ASN A 147 10.08 18.15 26.93
CA ASN A 147 10.80 18.53 25.73
C ASN A 147 11.58 19.83 25.93
N PHE A 148 12.69 19.97 25.23
CA PHE A 148 13.55 21.18 25.21
C PHE A 148 13.62 21.78 23.79
N ASP A 149 12.60 21.54 22.97
CA ASP A 149 12.58 21.92 21.55
C ASP A 149 12.10 23.37 21.28
N GLY A 150 11.53 24.02 22.28
CA GLY A 150 10.99 25.39 22.18
C GLY A 150 9.83 25.54 21.18
N LEU A 151 9.24 24.44 20.70
CA LEU A 151 8.20 24.48 19.67
C LEU A 151 6.93 25.25 20.10
N PRO A 152 6.40 25.08 21.34
CA PRO A 152 5.25 25.86 21.78
C PRO A 152 5.53 27.38 21.79
N ALA A 153 6.69 27.79 22.31
CA ALA A 153 7.07 29.21 22.39
C ALA A 153 7.23 29.83 20.99
N ARG A 154 7.91 29.12 20.09
CA ARG A 154 8.05 29.54 18.68
C ARG A 154 6.71 29.65 17.97
N ALA A 155 5.79 28.73 18.21
CA ALA A 155 4.45 28.78 17.64
C ALA A 155 3.62 29.96 18.18
N CYS A 156 3.66 30.21 19.49
CA CYS A 156 3.01 31.36 20.11
C CYS A 156 3.56 32.69 19.53
N ALA A 157 4.88 32.81 19.40
CA ALA A 157 5.53 33.98 18.82
C ALA A 157 5.07 34.24 17.36
N ALA A 158 4.86 33.20 16.56
CA ALA A 158 4.45 33.32 15.16
C ALA A 158 3.07 33.97 14.97
N VAL A 159 2.20 33.91 15.98
CA VAL A 159 0.84 34.51 15.95
C VAL A 159 0.60 35.53 17.06
N ASN A 160 1.68 36.12 17.60
CA ASN A 160 1.66 37.15 18.65
C ASN A 160 0.88 36.76 19.93
N VAL A 161 0.97 35.49 20.33
CA VAL A 161 0.47 35.02 21.63
C VAL A 161 1.60 35.10 22.65
N GLN A 162 1.33 35.71 23.80
CA GLN A 162 2.32 35.80 24.88
C GLN A 162 2.58 34.40 25.46
N CYS A 163 3.83 33.96 25.41
CA CYS A 163 4.29 32.73 26.05
C CYS A 163 5.25 33.08 27.19
N VAL A 164 4.91 32.71 28.42
CA VAL A 164 5.76 32.85 29.60
C VAL A 164 6.49 31.52 29.79
N GLU A 165 7.75 31.48 29.36
CA GLU A 165 8.62 30.33 29.55
C GLU A 165 9.15 30.29 30.98
N ILE A 166 9.01 29.11 31.60
CA ILE A 166 9.38 28.83 32.98
C ILE A 166 10.26 27.58 33.00
N GLY A 167 11.56 27.80 33.06
CA GLY A 167 12.59 26.78 33.24
C GLY A 167 13.18 26.79 34.66
N MET A 168 14.31 26.10 34.87
CA MET A 168 14.98 26.06 36.19
C MET A 168 15.29 27.45 36.75
N ASP A 169 15.82 28.35 35.93
CA ASP A 169 16.26 29.68 36.39
C ASP A 169 15.09 30.65 36.62
N THR A 170 13.86 30.25 36.31
CA THR A 170 12.66 31.12 36.33
C THR A 170 11.46 30.49 37.04
N GLN A 171 11.66 29.44 37.84
CA GLN A 171 10.58 28.70 38.54
C GLN A 171 9.67 29.55 39.42
N HIS A 172 10.19 30.64 40.00
CA HIS A 172 9.38 31.60 40.77
C HIS A 172 8.21 32.18 39.96
N ARG A 173 8.32 32.22 38.62
CA ARG A 173 7.26 32.70 37.72
C ARG A 173 6.05 31.77 37.67
N VAL A 174 6.16 30.51 38.11
CA VAL A 174 5.01 29.60 38.17
C VAL A 174 3.94 30.11 39.13
N LEU A 175 4.34 30.85 40.17
CA LEU A 175 3.45 31.43 41.17
C LEU A 175 2.84 32.77 40.75
N ALA A 176 3.31 33.39 39.66
CA ALA A 176 2.80 34.67 39.19
C ALA A 176 1.40 34.49 38.57
N PRO A 177 0.44 35.44 38.72
CA PRO A 177 -0.91 35.31 38.17
C PRO A 177 -0.94 35.07 36.65
N ALA A 178 -1.83 34.19 36.17
CA ALA A 178 -1.95 33.89 34.73
C ALA A 178 -2.72 35.02 34.04
N SER A 179 -2.17 35.55 32.95
CA SER A 179 -2.94 36.45 32.07
C SER A 179 -3.82 35.63 31.15
N ARG A 180 -5.07 36.06 30.94
CA ARG A 180 -5.96 35.43 29.94
C ARG A 180 -5.34 35.55 28.54
N GLY A 181 -5.55 34.53 27.72
CA GLY A 181 -4.99 34.47 26.36
C GLY A 181 -3.47 34.36 26.29
N SER A 182 -2.80 34.02 27.40
CA SER A 182 -1.35 33.76 27.45
C SER A 182 -1.04 32.31 27.82
N LEU A 183 0.05 31.78 27.29
CA LEU A 183 0.51 30.43 27.59
C LEU A 183 1.58 30.47 28.69
N ARG A 184 1.44 29.63 29.72
CA ARG A 184 2.57 29.25 30.57
C ARG A 184 3.22 27.99 30.02
N LEU A 185 4.49 28.07 29.65
CA LEU A 185 5.27 26.92 29.21
C LEU A 185 6.25 26.53 30.31
N ILE A 186 6.02 25.38 30.95
CA ILE A 186 6.82 24.90 32.07
C ILE A 186 7.66 23.69 31.64
N SER A 187 8.97 23.82 31.73
CA SER A 187 9.92 22.74 31.44
C SER A 187 10.20 21.94 32.70
N LEU A 188 9.77 20.67 32.73
CA LEU A 188 9.90 19.75 33.87
C LEU A 188 11.30 19.17 34.02
N HIS A 189 12.10 19.18 32.95
CA HIS A 189 13.49 18.78 32.99
C HIS A 189 14.35 19.97 32.60
N GLY A 190 15.13 20.45 33.56
CA GLY A 190 16.12 21.49 33.31
C GLY A 190 17.12 21.02 32.27
N ASP A 191 17.35 21.87 31.27
CA ASP A 191 18.25 21.64 30.17
C ASP A 191 19.55 20.89 30.56
N TYR A 192 19.64 19.63 30.11
CA TYR A 192 20.89 18.92 29.86
C TYR A 192 21.90 18.70 31.00
N ARG A 193 21.46 18.06 32.10
CA ARG A 193 22.40 17.47 33.09
C ARG A 193 21.95 16.11 33.59
N TYR A 194 22.21 15.06 32.80
CA TYR A 194 22.44 13.72 33.33
C TYR A 194 23.87 13.68 33.85
N ASP A 195 24.11 14.29 35.00
CA ASP A 195 25.36 14.05 35.73
C ASP A 195 25.02 13.18 36.93
N ALA A 196 25.74 12.08 37.10
CA ALA A 196 25.78 11.29 38.34
C ALA A 196 26.37 12.08 39.54
N LEU A 197 26.48 13.40 39.40
CA LEU A 197 26.78 14.39 40.44
C LEU A 197 25.51 14.99 41.06
N LYS A 198 24.37 14.28 41.05
CA LYS A 198 23.17 14.66 41.82
C LYS A 198 23.32 14.36 43.32
N ASN A 199 24.43 14.77 43.93
CA ASN A 199 24.65 14.62 45.38
C ASN A 199 25.21 15.85 46.10
N THR A 200 25.14 17.04 45.51
CA THR A 200 25.42 18.29 46.24
C THR A 200 24.64 19.45 45.65
N GLU A 201 23.49 19.78 46.27
CA GLU A 201 22.97 21.14 46.54
C GLU A 201 21.49 21.06 46.95
N VAL A 202 21.19 21.43 48.21
CA VAL A 202 19.83 21.43 48.80
C VAL A 202 18.84 22.27 47.97
N GLU A 203 19.35 23.34 47.36
CA GLU A 203 18.60 24.26 46.50
C GLU A 203 17.93 23.55 45.30
N LEU A 204 18.59 22.56 44.70
CA LEU A 204 18.07 21.79 43.58
C LEU A 204 16.90 20.87 43.98
N GLN A 205 16.94 20.32 45.21
CA GLN A 205 15.83 19.51 45.76
C GLN A 205 14.62 20.37 46.10
N GLU A 206 14.83 21.57 46.63
CA GLU A 206 13.76 22.54 46.91
C GLU A 206 13.09 23.04 45.62
N GLN A 207 13.88 23.30 44.57
CA GLN A 207 13.42 23.68 43.25
C GLN A 207 12.55 22.60 42.58
N GLU A 208 12.98 21.33 42.63
CA GLU A 208 12.19 20.20 42.12
C GLU A 208 10.87 20.04 42.89
N ALA A 209 10.89 20.25 44.21
CA ALA A 209 9.68 20.25 45.03
C ALA A 209 8.72 21.40 44.68
N GLN A 210 9.24 22.59 44.33
CA GLN A 210 8.41 23.74 43.93
C GLN A 210 7.66 23.47 42.63
N LEU A 211 8.34 22.97 41.59
CA LEU A 211 7.70 22.58 40.33
C LEU A 211 6.69 21.45 40.52
N ARG A 212 7.01 20.46 41.35
CA ARG A 212 6.10 19.36 41.71
C ARG A 212 4.82 19.88 42.35
N ASN A 213 4.94 20.73 43.36
CA ASN A 213 3.80 21.32 44.05
C ASN A 213 2.95 22.18 43.12
N ALA A 214 3.58 22.92 42.20
CA ALA A 214 2.85 23.71 41.23
C ALA A 214 2.11 22.85 40.21
N LEU A 215 2.69 21.73 39.75
CA LEU A 215 2.00 20.78 38.88
C LEU A 215 0.78 20.17 39.59
N VAL A 216 0.96 19.74 40.84
CA VAL A 216 -0.13 19.21 41.67
C VAL A 216 -1.24 20.25 41.85
N HIS A 217 -0.90 21.52 42.07
CA HIS A 217 -1.88 22.59 42.18
C HIS A 217 -2.61 22.86 40.85
N ASP A 218 -1.89 22.90 39.72
CA ASP A 218 -2.49 23.11 38.40
C ASP A 218 -3.50 22.01 38.04
N ILE A 219 -3.17 20.75 38.35
CA ILE A 219 -4.06 19.59 38.14
C ILE A 219 -5.32 19.65 39.01
N ARG A 220 -5.31 20.37 40.15
CA ARG A 220 -6.52 20.54 40.98
C ARG A 220 -7.53 21.50 40.35
N GLU A 221 -7.02 22.51 39.65
CA GLU A 221 -7.82 23.60 39.08
C GLU A 221 -8.24 23.32 37.63
N HIS A 222 -7.47 22.53 36.89
CA HIS A 222 -7.62 22.33 35.46
C HIS A 222 -7.66 20.84 35.09
N ASP A 223 -8.34 20.52 33.99
CA ASP A 223 -8.30 19.18 33.40
C ASP A 223 -6.91 18.94 32.76
N LEU A 224 -6.35 17.75 32.91
CA LEU A 224 -5.03 17.39 32.38
C LEU A 224 -5.17 16.53 31.12
N LEU A 225 -4.55 16.97 30.02
CA LEU A 225 -4.44 16.23 28.78
C LEU A 225 -2.98 15.87 28.51
N VAL A 226 -2.68 14.57 28.61
CA VAL A 226 -1.33 14.03 28.42
C VAL A 226 -1.18 13.51 26.98
N ILE A 227 -0.21 14.03 26.24
CA ILE A 227 0.01 13.69 24.82
C ILE A 227 1.49 13.41 24.55
N GLY A 228 1.78 12.28 23.89
CA GLY A 228 3.14 11.97 23.44
C GLY A 228 4.13 11.64 24.56
N TYR A 229 3.64 11.47 25.79
CA TYR A 229 4.42 11.03 26.95
C TYR A 229 4.15 9.56 27.26
N SER A 230 5.22 8.79 27.52
CA SER A 230 5.13 7.33 27.70
C SER A 230 4.83 6.90 29.14
N GLY A 231 4.98 7.79 30.12
CA GLY A 231 4.84 7.45 31.54
C GLY A 231 6.05 6.76 32.16
N ARG A 232 7.24 6.86 31.53
CA ARG A 232 8.47 6.19 32.02
C ARG A 232 9.28 6.96 33.06
N ASP A 233 9.06 8.27 33.22
CA ASP A 233 9.77 9.05 34.24
C ASP A 233 9.11 8.84 35.60
N GLN A 234 9.83 8.21 36.52
CA GLN A 234 9.31 7.85 37.84
C GLN A 234 9.01 9.08 38.72
N SER A 235 9.80 10.16 38.62
CA SER A 235 9.57 11.39 39.41
C SER A 235 8.25 12.03 39.00
N LEU A 236 8.03 12.19 37.69
CA LEU A 236 6.80 12.75 37.14
C LEU A 236 5.59 11.84 37.39
N MET A 237 5.72 10.52 37.22
CA MET A 237 4.62 9.59 37.51
C MET A 237 4.25 9.58 38.99
N THR A 238 5.23 9.73 39.88
CA THR A 238 4.99 9.86 41.32
C THR A 238 4.22 11.16 41.60
N ALA A 239 4.62 12.29 41.00
CA ALA A 239 3.93 13.57 41.13
C ALA A 239 2.47 13.51 40.63
N LEU A 240 2.23 12.87 39.48
CA LEU A 240 0.88 12.64 38.97
C LEU A 240 0.08 11.74 39.91
N GLY A 241 0.70 10.67 40.42
CA GLY A 241 0.10 9.79 41.42
C GLY A 241 -0.30 10.53 42.71
N GLU A 242 0.56 11.41 43.22
CA GLU A 242 0.27 12.28 44.36
C GLU A 242 -0.92 13.21 44.09
N ALA A 243 -0.94 13.86 42.91
CA ALA A 243 -2.02 14.76 42.51
C ALA A 243 -3.38 14.04 42.47
N TYR A 244 -3.44 12.89 41.81
CA TYR A 244 -4.67 12.10 41.64
C TYR A 244 -5.02 11.22 42.83
N SER A 245 -4.15 11.12 43.84
CA SER A 245 -4.47 10.50 45.13
C SER A 245 -5.18 11.44 46.10
N GLY A 246 -5.17 12.76 45.80
CA GLY A 246 -5.80 13.80 46.60
C GLY A 246 -7.35 13.80 46.55
N VAL A 247 -7.95 14.67 47.36
CA VAL A 247 -9.43 14.79 47.49
C VAL A 247 -10.07 15.45 46.28
N GLN A 248 -9.35 16.34 45.59
CA GLN A 248 -9.82 17.07 44.41
C GLN A 248 -8.75 17.01 43.34
N ALA A 249 -9.15 16.68 42.11
CA ALA A 249 -8.32 16.73 40.90
C ALA A 249 -9.23 16.95 39.69
N GLY A 250 -8.74 17.67 38.67
CA GLY A 250 -9.40 17.80 37.38
C GLY A 250 -9.39 16.47 36.61
N ARG A 251 -10.12 16.40 35.50
CA ARG A 251 -10.20 15.16 34.70
C ARG A 251 -8.86 14.80 34.09
N LEU A 252 -8.56 13.51 34.03
CA LEU A 252 -7.35 13.00 33.38
C LEU A 252 -7.68 12.39 32.02
N TYR A 253 -7.12 12.94 30.96
CA TYR A 253 -7.15 12.35 29.62
C TYR A 253 -5.74 11.94 29.21
N TRP A 254 -5.49 10.63 29.15
CA TRP A 254 -4.22 10.10 28.66
C TRP A 254 -4.35 9.67 27.20
N CYS A 255 -3.75 10.44 26.29
CA CYS A 255 -3.81 10.22 24.86
C CYS A 255 -2.61 9.41 24.36
N GLY A 256 -2.86 8.17 23.95
CA GLY A 256 -1.85 7.25 23.44
C GLY A 256 -2.15 6.75 22.03
N MET A 257 -1.11 6.39 21.29
CA MET A 257 -1.22 5.77 19.96
C MET A 257 -1.43 4.25 20.02
N GLN A 258 -1.20 3.65 21.18
CA GLN A 258 -1.34 2.21 21.40
C GLN A 258 -2.79 1.85 21.73
N ALA A 259 -3.20 0.63 21.40
CA ALA A 259 -4.56 0.16 21.73
C ALA A 259 -4.78 -0.03 23.25
N GLN A 260 -3.71 -0.18 24.03
CA GLN A 260 -3.73 -0.25 25.49
C GLN A 260 -2.62 0.63 26.07
N PRO A 261 -2.84 1.25 27.25
CA PRO A 261 -1.77 1.93 27.99
C PRO A 261 -0.74 0.94 28.54
N GLY A 262 0.47 1.44 28.82
CA GLY A 262 1.47 0.73 29.62
C GLY A 262 1.01 0.52 31.07
N LYS A 263 1.74 -0.31 31.83
CA LYS A 263 1.36 -0.69 33.20
C LYS A 263 1.27 0.53 34.11
N GLU A 264 2.27 1.41 34.09
CA GLU A 264 2.39 2.59 34.95
C GLU A 264 1.22 3.55 34.72
N VAL A 265 0.85 3.74 33.45
CA VAL A 265 -0.29 4.56 33.05
C VAL A 265 -1.60 3.90 33.47
N SER A 266 -1.74 2.59 33.29
CA SER A 266 -2.92 1.84 33.73
C SER A 266 -3.10 1.93 35.25
N ASP A 267 -2.02 1.82 36.01
CA ASP A 267 -2.01 1.92 37.47
C ASP A 267 -2.40 3.32 37.93
N LEU A 268 -1.90 4.38 37.27
CA LEU A 268 -2.29 5.78 37.53
C LEU A 268 -3.78 6.00 37.26
N LEU A 269 -4.28 5.57 36.10
CA LEU A 269 -5.69 5.70 35.73
C LEU A 269 -6.59 4.95 36.74
N ALA A 270 -6.21 3.74 37.14
CA ALA A 270 -6.93 2.97 38.15
C ALA A 270 -6.92 3.66 39.53
N THR A 271 -5.79 4.27 39.91
CA THR A 271 -5.65 5.02 41.16
C THR A 271 -6.57 6.23 41.19
N ALA A 272 -6.58 7.03 40.12
CA ALA A 272 -7.46 8.18 39.99
C ALA A 272 -8.95 7.78 40.10
N GLN A 273 -9.34 6.72 39.40
CA GLN A 273 -10.72 6.21 39.42
C GLN A 273 -11.12 5.65 40.78
N ALA A 274 -10.22 4.96 41.49
CA ALA A 274 -10.48 4.44 42.82
C ALA A 274 -10.71 5.56 43.85
N LYS A 275 -10.17 6.76 43.59
CA LYS A 275 -10.40 7.97 44.38
C LYS A 275 -11.61 8.81 43.93
N GLY A 276 -12.34 8.33 42.92
CA GLY A 276 -13.55 8.99 42.41
C GLY A 276 -13.31 10.02 41.32
N HIS A 277 -12.07 10.17 40.84
CA HIS A 277 -11.73 11.11 39.76
C HIS A 277 -12.04 10.51 38.39
N GLU A 278 -12.48 11.35 37.45
CA GLU A 278 -12.69 10.95 36.06
C GLU A 278 -11.34 10.83 35.33
N ALA A 279 -10.96 9.62 34.95
CA ALA A 279 -9.71 9.35 34.25
C ALA A 279 -9.93 8.39 33.09
N PHE A 280 -9.43 8.76 31.91
CA PHE A 280 -9.69 8.03 30.66
C PHE A 280 -8.41 7.80 29.86
N TYR A 281 -8.31 6.62 29.27
CA TYR A 281 -7.37 6.37 28.18
C TYR A 281 -8.05 6.64 26.84
N VAL A 282 -7.41 7.47 26.00
CA VAL A 282 -7.90 7.88 24.68
C VAL A 282 -6.93 7.38 23.62
N SER A 283 -7.42 6.54 22.70
CA SER A 283 -6.64 6.09 21.55
C SER A 283 -6.73 7.15 20.45
N MET A 284 -5.59 7.62 19.94
CA MET A 284 -5.52 8.65 18.89
C MET A 284 -4.46 8.34 17.81
N GLN A 285 -4.50 9.06 16.68
CA GLN A 285 -3.53 8.89 15.58
C GLN A 285 -2.25 9.71 15.75
N GLY A 286 -2.32 10.86 16.44
CA GLY A 286 -1.19 11.78 16.57
C GLY A 286 -1.58 13.09 17.26
N PHE A 287 -0.58 13.86 17.70
CA PHE A 287 -0.79 15.17 18.34
C PHE A 287 -1.49 16.16 17.38
N ASP A 288 -1.07 16.17 16.11
CA ASP A 288 -1.61 17.06 15.09
C ASP A 288 -3.12 16.85 14.87
N ASP A 289 -3.56 15.59 14.70
CA ASP A 289 -4.98 15.22 14.53
C ASP A 289 -5.86 15.61 15.73
N LEU A 290 -5.38 15.41 16.97
CA LEU A 290 -6.13 15.79 18.18
C LEU A 290 -6.29 17.32 18.28
N VAL A 291 -5.20 18.07 18.13
CA VAL A 291 -5.26 19.54 18.25
C VAL A 291 -6.10 20.15 17.12
N GLU A 292 -6.02 19.60 15.92
CA GLU A 292 -6.86 20.00 14.81
C GLU A 292 -8.35 19.81 15.12
N ARG A 293 -8.76 18.62 15.56
CA ARG A 293 -10.18 18.35 15.90
C ARG A 293 -10.67 19.29 17.00
N LEU A 294 -9.85 19.58 18.01
CA LEU A 294 -10.15 20.56 19.04
C LEU A 294 -10.33 21.95 18.45
N ALA A 295 -9.38 22.40 17.61
CA ALA A 295 -9.42 23.71 16.97
C ALA A 295 -10.67 23.88 16.10
N LEU A 296 -10.96 22.93 15.20
CA LEU A 296 -12.12 22.98 14.31
C LEU A 296 -13.45 22.90 15.05
N ARG A 297 -13.50 22.22 16.21
CA ARG A 297 -14.72 22.08 17.00
C ARG A 297 -14.99 23.28 17.91
N ILE A 298 -13.94 23.84 18.52
CA ILE A 298 -14.08 24.79 19.63
C ILE A 298 -13.97 26.24 19.15
N LEU A 299 -13.05 26.52 18.22
CA LEU A 299 -12.81 27.88 17.73
C LEU A 299 -14.03 28.40 16.97
N ARG A 300 -14.22 29.73 17.03
CA ARG A 300 -15.31 30.43 16.35
C ARG A 300 -14.78 31.69 15.67
N ASN A 301 -15.55 32.24 14.73
CA ASN A 301 -15.28 33.53 14.10
C ASN A 301 -13.87 33.59 13.47
N GLU A 302 -13.13 34.69 13.72
CA GLU A 302 -11.82 34.97 13.13
C GLU A 302 -10.79 33.86 13.41
N ASP A 303 -10.70 33.36 14.64
CA ASP A 303 -9.72 32.31 14.99
C ASP A 303 -10.02 30.98 14.28
N LEU A 304 -11.29 30.67 14.00
CA LEU A 304 -11.64 29.51 13.18
C LEU A 304 -11.21 29.69 11.73
N GLU A 305 -11.33 30.90 11.17
CA GLU A 305 -10.86 31.20 9.81
C GLU A 305 -9.34 31.19 9.72
N VAL A 306 -8.62 31.65 10.75
CA VAL A 306 -7.16 31.51 10.86
C VAL A 306 -6.77 30.02 10.92
N ALA A 307 -7.46 29.21 11.73
CA ALA A 307 -7.21 27.77 11.79
C ALA A 307 -7.43 27.09 10.42
N LYS A 308 -8.52 27.41 9.72
CA LYS A 308 -8.78 26.92 8.36
C LYS A 308 -7.72 27.39 7.36
N THR A 309 -7.19 28.60 7.54
CA THR A 309 -6.11 29.12 6.69
C THR A 309 -4.81 28.36 6.91
N ILE A 310 -4.41 28.11 8.17
CA ILE A 310 -3.25 27.27 8.52
C ILE A 310 -3.39 25.87 7.91
N LEU A 311 -4.58 25.27 7.99
CA LEU A 311 -4.88 23.97 7.38
C LEU A 311 -4.82 24.04 5.84
N ALA A 312 -5.16 25.17 5.24
CA ALA A 312 -5.14 25.40 3.80
C ALA A 312 -3.75 25.78 3.26
N GLU A 313 -2.85 26.37 4.05
CA GLU A 313 -1.53 26.88 3.62
C GLU A 313 -0.59 25.81 3.04
N GLY A 314 -0.82 24.53 3.33
CA GLY A 314 -0.18 23.40 2.64
C GLY A 314 -0.44 23.32 1.11
N ARG A 315 -1.23 24.26 0.55
CA ARG A 315 -1.50 24.43 -0.89
C ARG A 315 -0.31 24.90 -1.73
N SER A 316 0.72 25.55 -1.13
CA SER A 316 1.76 26.26 -1.91
C SER A 316 2.84 25.39 -2.56
N ILE A 317 2.87 24.08 -2.31
CA ILE A 317 3.72 23.20 -3.12
C ILE A 317 3.06 23.16 -4.50
N SER A 318 3.80 23.52 -5.55
CA SER A 318 3.25 23.69 -6.90
C SER A 318 2.34 22.53 -7.30
N SER A 319 1.16 22.81 -7.87
CA SER A 319 0.29 21.86 -8.55
C SER A 319 0.91 21.33 -9.85
N HIS A 320 2.25 21.34 -9.94
CA HIS A 320 2.97 21.04 -11.14
C HIS A 320 2.74 19.58 -11.51
N LYS A 321 2.20 19.42 -12.71
CA LYS A 321 1.90 18.15 -13.34
C LYS A 321 2.74 18.09 -14.60
N ALA A 322 4.01 17.71 -14.45
CA ALA A 322 4.92 17.63 -15.59
C ALA A 322 4.43 16.59 -16.59
N ARG A 323 4.71 16.84 -17.87
CA ARG A 323 4.34 15.94 -18.95
C ARG A 323 5.25 14.73 -18.98
N PHE A 324 4.71 13.54 -19.23
CA PHE A 324 5.51 12.39 -19.63
C PHE A 324 6.07 12.62 -21.03
N SER A 325 7.38 12.76 -21.10
CA SER A 325 8.13 12.85 -22.36
C SER A 325 9.11 11.69 -22.49
N VAL A 326 9.45 11.37 -23.73
CA VAL A 326 10.52 10.44 -24.08
C VAL A 326 11.58 11.22 -24.85
N GLY A 327 12.86 10.94 -24.61
CA GLY A 327 13.96 11.63 -25.29
C GLY A 327 13.92 11.46 -26.83
N ASN A 328 14.57 12.39 -27.53
CA ASN A 328 14.62 12.45 -29.01
C ASN A 328 15.52 11.40 -29.68
N GLY A 329 15.69 10.23 -29.05
CA GLY A 329 16.52 9.15 -29.59
C GLY A 329 15.98 8.59 -30.90
N SER A 330 16.90 8.10 -31.75
CA SER A 330 16.53 7.40 -32.98
C SER A 330 15.66 6.18 -32.68
N LEU A 331 14.59 5.99 -33.45
CA LEU A 331 13.74 4.81 -33.33
C LEU A 331 14.55 3.57 -33.70
N THR A 332 14.44 2.52 -32.90
CA THR A 332 15.17 1.24 -33.09
C THR A 332 14.23 0.07 -33.36
N SER A 333 12.96 0.23 -33.02
CA SER A 333 11.92 -0.76 -33.32
C SER A 333 10.55 -0.10 -33.49
N LEU A 334 9.66 -0.81 -34.18
CA LEU A 334 8.28 -0.42 -34.38
C LEU A 334 7.37 -1.52 -33.82
N VAL A 335 6.36 -1.13 -33.05
CA VAL A 335 5.45 -2.07 -32.40
C VAL A 335 4.02 -1.80 -32.84
N LYS A 336 3.28 -2.86 -33.16
CA LYS A 336 1.94 -2.81 -33.75
C LYS A 336 0.88 -2.93 -32.66
N SER A 337 -0.05 -1.98 -32.58
CA SER A 337 -1.17 -2.07 -31.64
C SER A 337 -2.35 -2.88 -32.19
N ASN A 338 -3.31 -3.19 -31.33
CA ASN A 338 -4.65 -3.65 -31.72
C ASN A 338 -5.67 -2.50 -31.87
N ALA A 339 -5.22 -1.25 -31.93
CA ALA A 339 -6.07 -0.05 -32.05
C ALA A 339 -6.15 0.42 -33.50
N TYR A 340 -7.37 0.47 -34.05
CA TYR A 340 -7.63 0.91 -35.42
C TYR A 340 -8.41 2.23 -35.42
N PRO A 341 -8.06 3.21 -36.28
CA PRO A 341 -8.79 4.46 -36.38
C PRO A 341 -10.28 4.22 -36.66
N LEU A 342 -11.14 4.94 -35.96
CA LEU A 342 -12.59 4.81 -36.10
C LEU A 342 -13.22 6.15 -36.49
N THR A 343 -13.97 6.14 -37.57
CA THR A 343 -14.95 7.19 -37.90
C THR A 343 -16.32 6.74 -37.39
N THR A 344 -17.01 7.61 -36.67
CA THR A 344 -18.34 7.37 -36.11
C THR A 344 -19.39 8.26 -36.77
N PRO A 345 -20.69 7.91 -36.69
CA PRO A 345 -21.79 8.82 -36.94
C PRO A 345 -21.63 10.14 -36.17
N SER A 346 -22.01 11.25 -36.80
CA SER A 346 -21.93 12.60 -36.24
C SER A 346 -23.25 13.10 -35.67
N GLU A 347 -24.34 12.35 -35.85
CA GLU A 347 -25.66 12.69 -35.34
C GLU A 347 -26.29 11.48 -34.62
N VAL A 348 -27.02 11.72 -33.55
CA VAL A 348 -27.87 10.73 -32.88
C VAL A 348 -29.28 11.29 -32.71
N LEU A 349 -30.28 10.43 -32.64
CA LEU A 349 -31.62 10.88 -32.25
C LEU A 349 -31.73 10.89 -30.73
N LYS A 350 -32.13 12.01 -30.15
CA LYS A 350 -32.56 12.15 -28.76
C LYS A 350 -34.08 12.08 -28.70
N ALA A 351 -34.61 11.22 -27.84
CA ALA A 351 -36.04 11.16 -27.57
C ALA A 351 -36.30 11.31 -26.07
N ASP A 352 -37.21 12.21 -25.69
CA ASP A 352 -37.66 12.33 -24.31
C ASP A 352 -38.71 11.26 -24.02
N LEU A 353 -38.52 10.54 -22.91
CA LEU A 353 -39.30 9.34 -22.58
C LEU A 353 -39.83 9.44 -21.16
N ARG A 354 -41.08 8.99 -20.97
CA ARG A 354 -41.65 8.75 -19.65
C ARG A 354 -41.34 7.33 -19.22
N PHE A 355 -40.34 7.18 -18.36
CA PHE A 355 -40.04 5.88 -17.75
C PHE A 355 -41.11 5.51 -16.71
N PRO A 356 -41.45 4.22 -16.56
CA PRO A 356 -42.28 3.75 -15.45
C PRO A 356 -41.60 4.02 -14.10
N GLU A 357 -42.39 4.38 -13.08
CA GLU A 357 -41.86 4.77 -11.76
C GLU A 357 -41.11 3.63 -11.05
N ASP A 358 -41.54 2.37 -11.26
CA ASP A 358 -40.99 1.18 -10.60
C ASP A 358 -39.85 0.48 -11.37
N GLU A 359 -39.43 0.99 -12.53
CA GLU A 359 -38.41 0.36 -13.35
C GLU A 359 -37.18 1.23 -13.60
N ARG A 360 -35.99 0.60 -13.58
CA ARG A 360 -34.75 1.30 -13.93
C ARG A 360 -34.75 1.65 -15.42
N PRO A 361 -34.54 2.93 -15.82
CA PRO A 361 -34.60 3.39 -17.21
C PRO A 361 -33.82 2.54 -18.21
N LYS A 362 -32.59 2.14 -17.83
CA LYS A 362 -31.73 1.29 -18.67
C LYS A 362 -32.31 -0.09 -18.93
N ARG A 363 -32.91 -0.73 -17.90
CA ARG A 363 -33.49 -2.07 -18.02
C ARG A 363 -34.77 -2.03 -18.84
N TRP A 364 -35.63 -1.07 -18.51
CA TRP A 364 -36.88 -0.83 -19.24
C TRP A 364 -36.60 -0.57 -20.72
N LEU A 365 -35.72 0.37 -21.05
CA LEU A 365 -35.43 0.71 -22.45
C LEU A 365 -34.83 -0.47 -23.22
N LEU A 366 -33.99 -1.28 -22.58
CA LEU A 366 -33.46 -2.49 -23.19
C LEU A 366 -34.58 -3.50 -23.53
N GLN A 367 -35.56 -3.65 -22.63
CA GLN A 367 -36.72 -4.53 -22.84
C GLN A 367 -37.69 -3.98 -23.88
N ALA A 368 -38.06 -2.70 -23.79
CA ALA A 368 -38.98 -2.04 -24.73
C ALA A 368 -38.46 -2.09 -26.17
N MET A 369 -37.15 -1.91 -26.35
CA MET A 369 -36.53 -1.97 -27.66
C MET A 369 -36.14 -3.40 -28.09
N THR A 370 -36.55 -4.44 -27.37
CA THR A 370 -36.26 -5.84 -27.76
C THR A 370 -36.88 -6.14 -29.12
N GLY A 371 -36.09 -6.72 -30.03
CA GLY A 371 -36.51 -6.99 -31.41
C GLY A 371 -36.41 -5.80 -32.37
N GLN A 372 -36.17 -4.58 -31.87
CA GLN A 372 -35.93 -3.41 -32.73
C GLN A 372 -34.50 -3.38 -33.27
N GLN A 373 -34.33 -2.79 -34.46
CA GLN A 373 -33.02 -2.56 -35.07
C GLN A 373 -32.42 -1.22 -34.62
N GLY A 374 -31.10 -1.08 -34.69
CA GLY A 374 -30.38 0.14 -34.29
C GLY A 374 -29.57 -0.02 -33.02
N ALA A 375 -29.19 1.06 -32.34
CA ALA A 375 -28.53 1.01 -31.02
C ALA A 375 -29.06 2.14 -30.13
N TRP A 376 -29.07 1.94 -28.81
CA TRP A 376 -29.68 2.89 -27.89
C TRP A 376 -29.08 2.82 -26.49
N ILE A 377 -29.18 3.94 -25.78
CA ILE A 377 -28.84 4.09 -24.37
C ILE A 377 -29.90 4.94 -23.66
N ALA A 378 -30.14 4.64 -22.38
CA ALA A 378 -31.02 5.46 -21.55
C ALA A 378 -30.24 6.64 -20.95
N THR A 379 -30.89 7.80 -20.90
CA THR A 379 -30.44 9.03 -20.23
C THR A 379 -31.44 9.38 -19.12
N PRO A 380 -31.14 10.33 -18.22
CA PRO A 380 -32.07 10.67 -17.13
C PRO A 380 -33.46 11.13 -17.58
N THR A 381 -33.56 11.80 -18.74
CA THR A 381 -34.83 12.38 -19.25
C THR A 381 -35.38 11.65 -20.48
N GLY A 382 -34.73 10.59 -20.96
CA GLY A 382 -35.08 9.96 -22.23
C GLY A 382 -34.04 8.97 -22.72
N GLY A 383 -33.78 8.91 -24.03
CA GLY A 383 -32.74 8.07 -24.61
C GLY A 383 -32.02 8.69 -25.80
N LEU A 384 -30.82 8.18 -26.08
CA LEU A 384 -30.08 8.46 -27.31
C LEU A 384 -30.06 7.21 -28.19
N PHE A 385 -30.26 7.42 -29.49
CA PHE A 385 -30.54 6.36 -30.46
C PHE A 385 -29.74 6.54 -31.75
N LEU A 386 -29.13 5.45 -32.21
CA LEU A 386 -28.67 5.24 -33.58
C LEU A 386 -29.69 4.32 -34.26
N ALA A 387 -30.87 4.87 -34.55
CA ALA A 387 -32.02 4.16 -35.11
C ALA A 387 -32.89 5.14 -35.91
N THR A 388 -33.89 4.65 -36.62
CA THR A 388 -34.88 5.52 -37.26
C THR A 388 -35.93 5.98 -36.24
N ALA A 389 -36.56 7.14 -36.49
CA ALA A 389 -37.67 7.60 -35.65
C ALA A 389 -38.85 6.62 -35.63
N ALA A 390 -39.03 5.82 -36.69
CA ALA A 390 -40.04 4.77 -36.77
C ALA A 390 -39.71 3.60 -35.82
N ASP A 391 -38.47 3.10 -35.83
CA ASP A 391 -38.03 2.03 -34.93
C ASP A 391 -38.14 2.47 -33.45
N ILE A 392 -37.79 3.73 -33.15
CA ILE A 392 -37.94 4.31 -31.80
C ILE A 392 -39.42 4.29 -31.39
N ARG A 393 -40.31 4.85 -32.22
CA ARG A 393 -41.75 4.90 -31.93
C ARG A 393 -42.35 3.52 -31.75
N GLN A 394 -41.93 2.54 -32.54
CA GLN A 394 -42.40 1.17 -32.45
C GLN A 394 -41.91 0.48 -31.16
N GLY A 395 -40.68 0.73 -30.73
CA GLY A 395 -40.12 0.13 -29.53
C GLY A 395 -40.66 0.75 -28.23
N VAL A 396 -40.69 2.08 -28.12
CA VAL A 396 -41.07 2.77 -26.86
C VAL A 396 -42.56 3.09 -26.76
N GLY A 397 -43.30 3.07 -27.87
CA GLY A 397 -44.76 3.25 -27.90
C GLY A 397 -45.23 4.56 -27.25
N SER A 398 -46.21 4.46 -26.37
CA SER A 398 -46.84 5.60 -25.67
C SER A 398 -45.93 6.28 -24.65
N ALA A 399 -44.76 5.72 -24.34
CA ALA A 399 -43.78 6.36 -23.46
C ALA A 399 -43.05 7.54 -24.13
N LEU A 400 -43.18 7.70 -25.45
CA LEU A 400 -42.56 8.79 -26.20
C LEU A 400 -43.29 10.11 -25.95
N LEU A 401 -42.58 11.11 -25.38
CA LEU A 401 -43.16 12.40 -25.01
C LEU A 401 -43.13 13.46 -26.13
N GLY A 402 -42.46 13.18 -27.25
CA GLY A 402 -42.32 14.11 -28.37
C GLY A 402 -41.65 13.48 -29.58
N VAL A 403 -41.46 14.26 -30.65
CA VAL A 403 -40.75 13.77 -31.84
C VAL A 403 -39.25 13.66 -31.53
N PRO A 404 -38.58 12.53 -31.82
CA PRO A 404 -37.14 12.41 -31.65
C PRO A 404 -36.39 13.49 -32.44
N VAL A 405 -35.43 14.17 -31.79
CA VAL A 405 -34.67 15.29 -32.36
C VAL A 405 -33.25 14.83 -32.66
N ALA A 406 -32.72 15.19 -33.84
CA ALA A 406 -31.32 14.93 -34.17
C ALA A 406 -30.39 15.86 -33.38
N VAL A 407 -29.38 15.29 -32.74
CA VAL A 407 -28.35 15.99 -31.98
C VAL A 407 -27.01 15.68 -32.60
N ARG A 408 -26.23 16.73 -32.91
CA ARG A 408 -24.86 16.57 -33.38
C ARG A 408 -23.94 16.18 -32.23
N ILE A 409 -23.03 15.26 -32.52
CA ILE A 409 -22.05 14.73 -31.58
C ILE A 409 -20.68 14.76 -32.24
N SER A 410 -19.74 15.41 -31.56
CA SER A 410 -18.33 15.43 -31.95
C SER A 410 -17.56 14.22 -31.37
N PRO A 411 -16.40 13.86 -31.94
CA PRO A 411 -15.49 12.88 -31.33
C PRO A 411 -15.08 13.24 -29.89
N GLU A 412 -14.96 14.54 -29.59
CA GLU A 412 -14.66 15.05 -28.25
C GLU A 412 -15.80 14.76 -27.27
N ASP A 413 -17.06 14.96 -27.68
CA ASP A 413 -18.23 14.63 -26.87
C ASP A 413 -18.26 13.12 -26.54
N ILE A 414 -17.97 12.27 -27.54
CA ILE A 414 -17.90 10.81 -27.36
C ILE A 414 -16.79 10.44 -26.37
N ALA A 415 -15.64 11.11 -26.45
CA ALA A 415 -14.51 10.86 -25.56
C ALA A 415 -14.79 11.30 -24.11
N ALA A 416 -15.61 12.34 -23.93
CA ALA A 416 -15.98 12.88 -22.63
C ALA A 416 -17.12 12.10 -21.93
N ASP A 417 -18.01 11.43 -22.68
CA ASP A 417 -19.17 10.72 -22.14
C ASP A 417 -19.07 9.19 -22.31
N PRO A 418 -18.93 8.42 -21.19
CA PRO A 418 -18.95 6.95 -21.21
C PRO A 418 -20.21 6.33 -21.83
N GLN A 419 -21.35 7.01 -21.74
CA GLN A 419 -22.60 6.54 -22.35
C GLN A 419 -22.52 6.62 -23.87
N LEU A 420 -22.00 7.72 -24.41
CA LEU A 420 -21.74 7.85 -25.85
C LEU A 420 -20.74 6.81 -26.35
N PHE A 421 -19.67 6.54 -25.59
CA PHE A 421 -18.78 5.42 -25.89
C PHE A 421 -19.52 4.08 -25.97
N ALA A 422 -20.47 3.83 -25.06
CA ALA A 422 -21.27 2.61 -25.07
C ALA A 422 -22.23 2.56 -26.28
N LEU A 423 -22.90 3.66 -26.60
CA LEU A 423 -23.80 3.78 -27.75
C LEU A 423 -23.05 3.54 -29.06
N MET A 424 -21.94 4.23 -29.27
CA MET A 424 -21.11 4.11 -30.48
C MET A 424 -20.53 2.69 -30.63
N ARG A 425 -20.13 2.05 -29.52
CA ARG A 425 -19.69 0.65 -29.55
C ARG A 425 -20.82 -0.29 -29.98
N ILE A 426 -22.01 -0.16 -29.38
CA ILE A 426 -23.16 -1.04 -29.70
C ILE A 426 -23.56 -0.85 -31.16
N GLY A 427 -23.62 0.42 -31.63
CA GLY A 427 -23.87 0.76 -33.03
C GLY A 427 -22.87 0.08 -33.95
N LEU A 428 -21.57 0.30 -33.72
CA LEU A 428 -20.49 -0.31 -34.51
C LEU A 428 -20.60 -1.84 -34.56
N VAL A 429 -20.77 -2.50 -33.41
CA VAL A 429 -20.87 -3.97 -33.31
C VAL A 429 -22.06 -4.49 -34.10
N ARG A 430 -23.23 -3.83 -34.01
CA ARG A 430 -24.43 -4.22 -34.75
C ARG A 430 -24.25 -4.00 -36.26
N SER A 431 -23.69 -2.86 -36.68
CA SER A 431 -23.39 -2.58 -38.09
C SER A 431 -22.43 -3.60 -38.69
N VAL A 432 -21.37 -3.98 -37.97
CA VAL A 432 -20.43 -5.02 -38.41
C VAL A 432 -21.13 -6.37 -38.52
N ALA A 433 -21.91 -6.75 -37.51
CA ALA A 433 -22.61 -8.03 -37.48
C ALA A 433 -23.62 -8.15 -38.64
N GLN A 434 -24.39 -7.09 -38.90
CA GLN A 434 -25.33 -7.03 -40.01
C GLN A 434 -24.63 -7.12 -41.37
N THR A 435 -23.55 -6.35 -41.56
CA THR A 435 -22.78 -6.33 -42.82
C THR A 435 -22.16 -7.69 -43.14
N LEU A 436 -21.74 -8.45 -42.12
CA LEU A 436 -21.08 -9.75 -42.30
C LEU A 436 -21.99 -10.97 -42.06
N GLY A 437 -23.26 -10.77 -41.69
CA GLY A 437 -24.18 -11.85 -41.35
C GLY A 437 -23.79 -12.65 -40.11
N LEU A 438 -23.19 -12.00 -39.11
CA LEU A 438 -22.67 -12.60 -37.87
C LEU A 438 -23.63 -12.41 -36.69
N ASP A 439 -23.43 -13.21 -35.65
CA ASP A 439 -24.13 -13.01 -34.38
C ASP A 439 -23.38 -11.99 -33.51
N GLN A 440 -24.08 -11.36 -32.55
CA GLN A 440 -23.50 -10.32 -31.70
C GLN A 440 -24.19 -10.18 -30.34
N ASN A 441 -23.52 -9.50 -29.40
CA ASN A 441 -24.07 -9.15 -28.07
C ASN A 441 -23.80 -7.69 -27.65
N GLY A 442 -23.59 -6.77 -28.61
CA GLY A 442 -23.32 -5.34 -28.38
C GLY A 442 -21.90 -5.01 -27.91
N ARG A 443 -21.04 -6.03 -27.79
CA ARG A 443 -19.61 -5.89 -27.49
C ARG A 443 -18.75 -6.79 -28.38
N THR A 444 -19.24 -7.98 -28.69
CA THR A 444 -18.53 -9.02 -29.41
C THR A 444 -19.39 -9.49 -30.58
N ILE A 445 -18.74 -9.77 -31.71
CA ILE A 445 -19.33 -10.50 -32.84
C ILE A 445 -18.73 -11.91 -32.90
N TRP A 446 -19.48 -12.89 -33.41
CA TRP A 446 -18.94 -14.24 -33.62
C TRP A 446 -19.56 -14.95 -34.83
N GLU A 447 -18.83 -15.94 -35.35
CA GLU A 447 -19.26 -16.77 -36.47
C GLU A 447 -20.38 -17.73 -36.02
N LYS A 448 -21.45 -17.84 -36.81
CA LYS A 448 -22.59 -18.71 -36.51
C LYS A 448 -22.21 -20.19 -36.44
N LYS A 449 -21.28 -20.63 -37.28
CA LYS A 449 -20.79 -22.01 -37.30
C LYS A 449 -19.64 -22.16 -36.29
N PRO A 450 -19.70 -23.13 -35.37
CA PRO A 450 -18.56 -23.41 -34.50
C PRO A 450 -17.40 -24.00 -35.30
N TYR A 451 -16.17 -23.64 -34.95
CA TYR A 451 -14.96 -24.18 -35.57
C TYR A 451 -14.45 -25.43 -34.85
N GLU A 452 -14.85 -25.65 -33.60
CA GLU A 452 -14.43 -26.77 -32.76
C GLU A 452 -15.52 -27.09 -31.72
N ARG A 453 -15.55 -28.34 -31.21
CA ARG A 453 -16.33 -28.72 -30.03
C ARG A 453 -15.39 -29.28 -28.96
N ARG A 454 -15.52 -28.85 -27.71
CA ARG A 454 -14.67 -29.28 -26.59
C ARG A 454 -15.50 -29.83 -25.42
N PRO A 455 -15.17 -31.02 -24.89
CA PRO A 455 -15.77 -31.53 -23.67
C PRO A 455 -15.16 -30.88 -22.42
N LEU A 456 -16.01 -30.59 -21.44
CA LEU A 456 -15.68 -30.24 -20.06
C LEU A 456 -16.54 -31.09 -19.10
N GLN A 457 -16.24 -31.04 -17.80
CA GLN A 457 -17.02 -31.78 -16.79
C GLN A 457 -18.51 -31.41 -16.80
N GLN A 458 -18.86 -30.15 -17.10
CA GLN A 458 -20.25 -29.70 -17.17
C GLN A 458 -20.95 -30.03 -18.51
N GLY A 459 -20.25 -30.57 -19.51
CA GLY A 459 -20.82 -30.89 -20.82
C GLY A 459 -19.91 -30.54 -22.00
N THR A 460 -20.43 -30.70 -23.22
CA THR A 460 -19.70 -30.36 -24.45
C THR A 460 -20.10 -28.98 -24.97
N PHE A 461 -19.09 -28.16 -25.27
CA PHE A 461 -19.28 -26.79 -25.74
C PHE A 461 -18.84 -26.64 -27.20
N ALA A 462 -19.68 -26.00 -28.00
CA ALA A 462 -19.37 -25.52 -29.35
C ALA A 462 -18.63 -24.18 -29.26
N LEU A 463 -17.44 -24.10 -29.88
CA LEU A 463 -16.59 -22.91 -29.87
C LEU A 463 -16.71 -22.15 -31.18
N HIS A 464 -16.99 -20.85 -31.07
CA HIS A 464 -17.16 -19.93 -32.18
C HIS A 464 -16.04 -18.90 -32.17
N LYS A 465 -15.45 -18.62 -33.33
CA LYS A 465 -14.47 -17.53 -33.47
C LYS A 465 -15.17 -16.21 -33.25
N ALA A 466 -14.58 -15.35 -32.42
CA ALA A 466 -15.19 -14.09 -32.05
C ALA A 466 -14.19 -12.93 -32.11
N LEU A 467 -14.73 -11.71 -32.16
CA LEU A 467 -13.98 -10.47 -32.09
C LEU A 467 -14.69 -9.49 -31.16
N SER A 468 -14.01 -9.05 -30.11
CA SER A 468 -14.52 -8.04 -29.20
C SER A 468 -14.04 -6.64 -29.58
N PHE A 469 -14.93 -5.67 -29.35
CA PHE A 469 -14.74 -4.26 -29.68
C PHE A 469 -14.73 -3.44 -28.38
N ARG A 470 -13.76 -2.55 -28.25
CA ARG A 470 -13.73 -1.51 -27.22
C ARG A 470 -13.30 -0.19 -27.84
N LEU A 471 -13.92 0.91 -27.45
CA LEU A 471 -13.53 2.23 -27.92
C LEU A 471 -12.53 2.88 -26.96
N VAL A 472 -11.62 3.67 -27.52
CA VAL A 472 -10.62 4.45 -26.78
C VAL A 472 -10.32 5.74 -27.54
N SER A 473 -10.00 6.82 -26.82
CA SER A 473 -9.43 8.03 -27.41
C SER A 473 -7.91 8.01 -27.20
N LEU A 474 -7.15 8.13 -28.28
CA LEU A 474 -5.68 8.18 -28.27
C LEU A 474 -5.24 9.40 -29.06
N GLN A 475 -4.44 10.29 -28.43
CA GLN A 475 -4.04 11.58 -29.01
C GLN A 475 -5.22 12.41 -29.56
N GLY A 476 -6.34 12.43 -28.83
CA GLY A 476 -7.55 13.18 -29.22
C GLY A 476 -8.35 12.57 -30.37
N ARG A 477 -8.04 11.35 -30.82
CA ARG A 477 -8.76 10.67 -31.91
C ARG A 477 -9.38 9.35 -31.44
N LEU A 478 -10.58 9.05 -31.95
CA LEU A 478 -11.28 7.82 -31.64
C LEU A 478 -10.68 6.62 -32.37
N HIS A 479 -10.52 5.53 -31.62
CA HIS A 479 -10.04 4.26 -32.11
C HIS A 479 -10.92 3.13 -31.57
N THR A 480 -11.01 2.03 -32.34
CA THR A 480 -11.55 0.77 -31.88
C THR A 480 -10.42 -0.22 -31.62
N LEU A 481 -10.37 -0.75 -30.40
CA LEU A 481 -9.54 -1.87 -30.00
C LEU A 481 -10.25 -3.15 -30.44
N LEU A 482 -9.56 -3.95 -31.25
CA LEU A 482 -10.06 -5.21 -31.77
C LEU A 482 -9.31 -6.35 -31.10
N THR A 483 -10.03 -7.24 -30.39
CA THR A 483 -9.42 -8.36 -29.68
C THR A 483 -10.06 -9.68 -30.08
N PRO A 484 -9.30 -10.62 -30.68
CA PRO A 484 -9.77 -11.97 -30.93
C PRO A 484 -10.18 -12.67 -29.62
N GLU A 485 -11.35 -13.28 -29.65
CA GLU A 485 -11.95 -14.00 -28.53
C GLU A 485 -12.63 -15.29 -29.02
N ILE A 486 -13.15 -16.08 -28.08
CA ILE A 486 -14.06 -17.19 -28.36
C ILE A 486 -15.41 -16.92 -27.72
N VAL A 487 -16.46 -17.41 -28.36
CA VAL A 487 -17.78 -17.60 -27.74
C VAL A 487 -18.00 -19.10 -27.60
N ALA A 488 -18.31 -19.54 -26.39
CA ALA A 488 -18.61 -20.94 -26.09
C ALA A 488 -20.10 -21.09 -25.81
N LYS A 489 -20.73 -22.04 -26.49
CA LYS A 489 -22.15 -22.36 -26.31
C LYS A 489 -22.35 -23.85 -26.05
N THR A 490 -23.38 -24.22 -25.30
CA THR A 490 -23.82 -25.60 -25.16
C THR A 490 -24.38 -26.12 -26.50
N LEU A 491 -24.63 -27.42 -26.59
CA LEU A 491 -25.28 -28.00 -27.77
C LEU A 491 -26.73 -27.56 -27.95
N THR A 492 -27.34 -26.98 -26.92
CA THR A 492 -28.68 -26.35 -26.94
C THR A 492 -28.63 -24.85 -27.27
N ASP A 493 -27.47 -24.34 -27.71
CA ASP A 493 -27.21 -22.93 -28.06
C ASP A 493 -27.23 -21.92 -26.90
N GLU A 494 -27.14 -22.39 -25.66
CA GLU A 494 -27.01 -21.53 -24.48
C GLU A 494 -25.55 -21.12 -24.25
N PHE A 495 -25.31 -19.90 -23.76
CA PHE A 495 -23.94 -19.46 -23.46
C PHE A 495 -23.34 -20.26 -22.30
N ALA A 496 -22.06 -20.61 -22.43
CA ALA A 496 -21.30 -21.20 -21.33
C ALA A 496 -21.24 -20.23 -20.15
N ASP A 497 -21.28 -20.78 -18.93
CA ASP A 497 -21.07 -20.00 -17.71
C ASP A 497 -19.66 -19.40 -17.66
N GLN A 498 -19.42 -18.50 -16.69
CA GLN A 498 -18.17 -17.76 -16.59
C GLN A 498 -16.94 -18.66 -16.32
N GLU A 499 -17.09 -19.72 -15.53
CA GLU A 499 -15.98 -20.63 -15.23
C GLU A 499 -15.62 -21.46 -16.45
N SER A 500 -16.62 -22.08 -17.09
CA SER A 500 -16.44 -22.84 -18.33
C SER A 500 -15.80 -21.99 -19.42
N THR A 501 -16.28 -20.75 -19.61
CA THR A 501 -15.71 -19.79 -20.58
C THR A 501 -14.24 -19.49 -20.27
N LYS A 502 -13.88 -19.30 -19.00
CA LYS A 502 -12.50 -19.02 -18.58
C LYS A 502 -11.57 -20.20 -18.88
N ILE A 503 -12.01 -21.44 -18.59
CA ILE A 503 -11.25 -22.66 -18.84
C ILE A 503 -11.02 -22.83 -20.35
N LEU A 504 -12.09 -22.74 -21.16
CA LEU A 504 -12.02 -22.89 -22.61
C LEU A 504 -11.14 -21.81 -23.25
N ARG A 505 -11.29 -20.54 -22.82
CA ARG A 505 -10.47 -19.43 -23.33
C ARG A 505 -8.99 -19.64 -23.04
N ASN A 506 -8.66 -20.13 -21.84
CA ASN A 506 -7.28 -20.44 -21.49
C ASN A 506 -6.74 -21.63 -22.30
N ALA A 507 -7.57 -22.63 -22.59
CA ALA A 507 -7.19 -23.76 -23.42
C ALA A 507 -6.99 -23.38 -24.90
N VAL A 508 -7.67 -22.34 -25.41
CA VAL A 508 -7.50 -21.85 -26.79
C VAL A 508 -6.35 -20.85 -26.89
N TYR A 509 -6.29 -19.85 -26.01
CA TYR A 509 -5.37 -18.72 -26.13
C TYR A 509 -4.21 -18.70 -25.12
N GLY A 510 -4.13 -19.68 -24.22
CA GLY A 510 -3.13 -19.68 -23.14
C GLY A 510 -1.69 -19.58 -23.63
N TYR A 511 -1.36 -20.26 -24.73
CA TYR A 511 -0.02 -20.26 -25.34
C TYR A 511 0.03 -19.53 -26.70
N GLN A 512 -0.93 -18.64 -26.96
CA GLN A 512 -0.96 -17.89 -28.21
C GLN A 512 0.22 -16.91 -28.28
N HIS A 513 1.12 -17.15 -29.23
CA HIS A 513 2.23 -16.25 -29.57
C HIS A 513 1.73 -15.03 -30.37
N ASN A 514 2.48 -13.93 -30.33
CA ASN A 514 2.17 -12.67 -31.02
C ASN A 514 1.77 -12.86 -32.50
N HIS A 515 2.50 -13.69 -33.25
CA HIS A 515 2.24 -13.91 -34.68
C HIS A 515 0.89 -14.60 -34.94
N ILE A 516 0.47 -15.51 -34.06
CA ILE A 516 -0.84 -16.19 -34.16
C ILE A 516 -1.95 -15.19 -33.88
N TYR A 517 -1.78 -14.36 -32.84
CA TYR A 517 -2.74 -13.29 -32.54
C TYR A 517 -2.84 -12.26 -33.67
N ASP A 518 -1.72 -11.89 -34.30
CA ASP A 518 -1.71 -10.98 -35.46
C ASP A 518 -2.44 -11.60 -36.66
N GLN A 519 -2.28 -12.90 -36.91
CA GLN A 519 -3.00 -13.63 -37.95
C GLN A 519 -4.51 -13.61 -37.70
N ASP A 520 -4.95 -13.88 -36.47
CA ASP A 520 -6.37 -13.85 -36.10
C ASP A 520 -6.97 -12.45 -36.29
N ILE A 521 -6.26 -11.39 -35.85
CA ILE A 521 -6.69 -10.01 -36.09
C ILE A 521 -6.73 -9.69 -37.59
N LYS A 522 -5.74 -10.12 -38.38
CA LYS A 522 -5.70 -9.91 -39.83
C LYS A 522 -6.88 -10.57 -40.54
N ALA A 523 -7.25 -11.78 -40.13
CA ALA A 523 -8.40 -12.50 -40.67
C ALA A 523 -9.73 -11.75 -40.44
N TRP A 524 -9.87 -11.09 -39.28
CA TRP A 524 -11.02 -10.24 -39.00
C TRP A 524 -10.97 -8.90 -39.74
N THR A 525 -9.83 -8.21 -39.66
CA THR A 525 -9.65 -6.86 -40.22
C THR A 525 -9.76 -6.83 -41.74
N SER A 526 -9.35 -7.89 -42.44
CA SER A 526 -9.58 -8.02 -43.89
C SER A 526 -11.06 -8.01 -44.29
N ARG A 527 -11.96 -8.36 -43.36
CA ARG A 527 -13.41 -8.41 -43.58
C ARG A 527 -14.12 -7.12 -43.17
N ILE A 528 -13.57 -6.31 -42.26
CA ILE A 528 -14.26 -5.16 -41.65
C ILE A 528 -13.62 -3.78 -41.91
N THR A 529 -12.34 -3.73 -42.30
CA THR A 529 -11.64 -2.45 -42.51
C THR A 529 -11.91 -1.88 -43.90
N ASP A 530 -11.86 -0.55 -44.02
CA ASP A 530 -12.12 0.23 -45.25
C ASP A 530 -13.48 -0.07 -45.91
N LYS A 531 -14.47 -0.45 -45.11
CA LYS A 531 -15.86 -0.66 -45.53
C LYS A 531 -16.77 0.35 -44.85
N ASP A 532 -17.83 0.72 -45.54
CA ASP A 532 -18.90 1.54 -44.98
C ASP A 532 -19.84 0.62 -44.21
N LEU A 533 -19.81 0.76 -42.87
CA LEU A 533 -20.60 -0.03 -41.95
C LEU A 533 -21.82 0.81 -41.56
N LEU A 534 -22.89 0.68 -42.33
CA LEU A 534 -24.12 1.46 -42.12
C LEU A 534 -24.74 1.14 -40.76
N ASP A 535 -25.09 2.19 -40.02
CA ASP A 535 -25.97 2.10 -38.88
C ASP A 535 -27.44 2.08 -39.33
N ARG A 536 -28.36 1.89 -38.37
CA ARG A 536 -29.80 1.86 -38.68
C ARG A 536 -30.36 3.24 -39.03
N GLY A 537 -29.70 4.32 -38.61
CA GLY A 537 -30.06 5.69 -38.96
C GLY A 537 -29.63 6.11 -40.37
N GLY A 538 -28.88 5.27 -41.09
CA GLY A 538 -28.35 5.56 -42.42
C GLY A 538 -26.99 6.27 -42.43
N GLN A 539 -26.37 6.45 -41.26
CA GLN A 539 -25.01 6.98 -41.12
C GLN A 539 -23.97 5.85 -41.12
N THR A 540 -22.71 6.20 -41.27
CA THR A 540 -21.64 5.22 -41.52
C THR A 540 -20.61 5.20 -40.41
N PHE A 541 -20.29 3.99 -39.91
CA PHE A 541 -19.03 3.73 -39.22
C PHE A 541 -17.96 3.31 -40.24
N ARG A 542 -16.72 3.73 -40.03
CA ARG A 542 -15.57 3.27 -40.84
C ARG A 542 -14.37 2.95 -39.97
N ILE A 543 -13.88 1.72 -40.09
CA ILE A 543 -12.65 1.27 -39.41
C ILE A 543 -11.50 1.38 -40.42
N GLY A 544 -10.50 2.18 -40.12
CA GLY A 544 -9.30 2.32 -40.96
C GLY A 544 -8.48 1.02 -41.00
N LYS A 545 -7.78 0.77 -42.10
CA LYS A 545 -6.98 -0.45 -42.31
C LYS A 545 -5.65 -0.51 -41.55
N VAL A 546 -5.05 0.65 -41.29
CA VAL A 546 -3.73 0.73 -40.63
C VAL A 546 -3.93 1.00 -39.14
N PRO A 547 -3.52 0.09 -38.25
CA PRO A 547 -3.60 0.33 -36.82
C PRO A 547 -2.54 1.34 -36.36
N ILE A 548 -2.65 1.80 -35.11
CA ILE A 548 -1.59 2.60 -34.49
C ILE A 548 -0.32 1.78 -34.36
N TYR A 549 0.81 2.41 -34.66
CA TYR A 549 2.14 1.90 -34.35
C TYR A 549 2.87 2.85 -33.40
N ALA A 550 3.64 2.28 -32.47
CA ALA A 550 4.56 3.04 -31.64
C ALA A 550 6.00 2.78 -32.07
N GLY A 551 6.78 3.85 -32.19
CA GLY A 551 8.22 3.77 -32.36
C GLY A 551 8.90 3.76 -31.00
N LEU A 552 9.78 2.78 -30.76
CA LEU A 552 10.57 2.70 -29.53
C LEU A 552 12.03 3.05 -29.79
N ALA A 553 12.57 3.96 -28.99
CA ALA A 553 14.00 4.19 -28.88
C ALA A 553 14.61 3.19 -27.87
N GLN A 554 15.81 2.70 -28.13
CA GLN A 554 16.55 1.86 -27.21
C GLN A 554 18.03 2.21 -27.33
N ALA A 555 18.70 2.46 -26.21
CA ALA A 555 20.13 2.73 -26.21
C ALA A 555 20.91 1.55 -26.82
N GLU A 556 22.02 1.84 -27.49
CA GLU A 556 22.96 0.85 -28.05
C GLU A 556 22.39 -0.09 -29.13
N ARG A 557 21.16 0.15 -29.59
CA ARG A 557 20.52 -0.61 -30.67
C ARG A 557 20.55 0.18 -31.98
N ARG A 558 20.79 -0.53 -33.09
CA ARG A 558 20.83 0.09 -34.42
C ARG A 558 19.49 0.78 -34.75
N PRO A 559 19.51 1.98 -35.36
CA PRO A 559 18.31 2.65 -35.81
C PRO A 559 17.51 1.81 -36.80
N LEU A 560 16.19 1.95 -36.71
CA LEU A 560 15.23 1.40 -37.64
C LEU A 560 15.37 2.11 -39.00
N PRO A 561 15.31 1.41 -40.14
CA PRO A 561 15.35 2.05 -41.46
C PRO A 561 14.28 3.16 -41.61
N GLY A 562 14.65 4.28 -42.23
CA GLY A 562 13.80 5.48 -42.33
C GLY A 562 12.40 5.22 -42.93
N GLN A 563 12.30 4.27 -43.86
CA GLN A 563 11.02 3.85 -44.47
C GLN A 563 9.98 3.34 -43.46
N PHE A 564 10.41 2.83 -42.31
CA PHE A 564 9.53 2.33 -41.25
C PHE A 564 9.27 3.35 -40.16
N GLN A 565 10.17 4.33 -39.97
CA GLN A 565 10.03 5.35 -38.93
C GLN A 565 8.79 6.22 -39.12
N ARG A 566 8.39 6.49 -40.38
CA ARG A 566 7.19 7.26 -40.73
C ARG A 566 5.87 6.67 -40.21
N TYR A 567 5.84 5.39 -39.87
CA TYR A 567 4.62 4.74 -39.34
C TYR A 567 4.45 4.95 -37.83
N ALA A 568 5.48 5.42 -37.11
CA ALA A 568 5.42 5.63 -35.66
C ALA A 568 4.57 6.86 -35.32
N THR A 569 3.30 6.64 -34.96
CA THR A 569 2.39 7.70 -34.51
C THR A 569 2.53 7.97 -33.00
N LEU A 570 2.83 6.93 -32.23
CA LEU A 570 3.20 7.03 -30.82
C LEU A 570 4.71 6.92 -30.64
N ARG A 571 5.21 7.50 -29.54
CA ARG A 571 6.63 7.48 -29.16
C ARG A 571 6.80 6.77 -27.81
N GLY A 572 7.87 6.00 -27.71
CA GLY A 572 8.23 5.26 -26.52
C GLY A 572 9.72 4.98 -26.44
N THR A 573 10.13 4.37 -25.33
CA THR A 573 11.51 3.94 -25.08
C THR A 573 11.53 2.54 -24.49
N VAL A 574 12.65 1.83 -24.62
CA VAL A 574 12.92 0.59 -23.89
C VAL A 574 14.01 0.88 -22.88
N LEU A 575 13.62 0.90 -21.61
CA LEU A 575 14.51 1.15 -20.49
C LEU A 575 15.31 -0.12 -20.16
N PRO A 576 16.58 0.01 -19.70
CA PRO A 576 17.28 -1.11 -19.10
C PRO A 576 16.51 -1.57 -17.86
N ASP A 577 16.53 -2.87 -17.59
CA ASP A 577 15.86 -3.39 -16.40
C ASP A 577 16.68 -3.07 -15.14
N ALA A 578 15.99 -2.94 -14.01
CA ALA A 578 16.61 -2.52 -12.76
C ALA A 578 17.54 -3.60 -12.20
N LYS A 579 18.71 -3.17 -11.72
CA LYS A 579 19.70 -4.06 -11.10
C LYS A 579 19.41 -4.23 -9.62
N LEU A 580 19.71 -5.43 -9.13
CA LEU A 580 19.64 -5.79 -7.72
C LEU A 580 21.05 -5.85 -7.16
N VAL A 581 21.18 -5.51 -5.88
CA VAL A 581 22.45 -5.43 -5.17
C VAL A 581 22.55 -6.58 -4.16
N PHE A 582 23.67 -7.30 -4.23
CA PHE A 582 24.03 -8.46 -3.42
C PHE A 582 25.37 -8.24 -2.75
N ALA A 583 25.72 -9.09 -1.77
CA ALA A 583 27.08 -9.17 -1.26
C ALA A 583 27.92 -10.04 -2.21
N SER A 584 29.18 -9.66 -2.45
CA SER A 584 30.13 -10.45 -3.24
C SER A 584 30.30 -11.86 -2.69
N ALA A 585 30.84 -12.78 -3.50
CA ALA A 585 31.16 -14.13 -3.03
C ALA A 585 32.11 -14.14 -1.81
N SER A 586 32.98 -13.13 -1.68
CA SER A 586 33.84 -12.90 -0.51
C SER A 586 33.12 -12.25 0.67
N GLY A 587 31.94 -11.66 0.47
CA GLY A 587 31.15 -10.97 1.50
C GLY A 587 31.63 -9.56 1.85
N HIS A 588 32.56 -8.98 1.09
CA HIS A 588 33.22 -7.70 1.43
C HIS A 588 32.84 -6.51 0.55
N ALA A 589 32.10 -6.73 -0.55
CA ALA A 589 31.71 -5.68 -1.47
C ALA A 589 30.28 -5.88 -1.99
N GLU A 590 29.65 -4.80 -2.47
CA GLU A 590 28.37 -4.90 -3.18
C GLU A 590 28.60 -5.25 -4.66
N VAL A 591 27.78 -6.17 -5.18
CA VAL A 591 27.77 -6.59 -6.59
C VAL A 591 26.38 -6.48 -7.17
N LYS A 592 26.28 -6.19 -8.48
CA LYS A 592 25.02 -5.87 -9.15
C LYS A 592 24.64 -6.96 -10.15
N GLU A 593 23.42 -7.45 -10.06
CA GLU A 593 22.87 -8.42 -11.02
C GLU A 593 21.37 -8.13 -11.23
N THR A 594 20.93 -8.22 -12.47
CA THR A 594 19.53 -7.95 -12.85
C THR A 594 18.62 -9.14 -12.52
N ASN A 595 19.15 -10.36 -12.58
CA ASN A 595 18.41 -11.59 -12.27
C ASN A 595 18.59 -12.03 -10.81
N PRO A 596 17.51 -12.13 -10.01
CA PRO A 596 17.62 -12.43 -8.58
C PRO A 596 18.24 -13.81 -8.28
N LEU A 597 17.94 -14.84 -9.08
CA LEU A 597 18.50 -16.18 -8.89
C LEU A 597 19.99 -16.22 -9.26
N MET A 598 20.39 -15.59 -10.37
CA MET A 598 21.81 -15.52 -10.74
C MET A 598 22.60 -14.74 -9.70
N GLY A 599 22.04 -13.66 -9.17
CA GLY A 599 22.66 -12.86 -8.12
C GLY A 599 23.03 -13.69 -6.90
N LEU A 600 22.16 -14.59 -6.44
CA LEU A 600 22.43 -15.48 -5.30
C LEU A 600 23.27 -16.72 -5.65
N ILE A 601 23.15 -17.26 -6.86
CA ILE A 601 23.99 -18.41 -7.29
C ILE A 601 25.46 -17.98 -7.38
N GLN A 602 25.71 -16.80 -7.96
CA GLN A 602 27.07 -16.31 -8.20
C GLN A 602 27.65 -15.60 -6.98
N ASN A 603 26.82 -15.12 -6.06
CA ASN A 603 27.23 -14.29 -4.95
C ASN A 603 26.54 -14.72 -3.64
N LYS A 604 26.30 -13.80 -2.71
CA LYS A 604 25.65 -14.06 -1.42
C LYS A 604 24.50 -13.07 -1.19
N PRO A 605 23.52 -13.42 -0.32
CA PRO A 605 22.54 -12.45 0.14
C PRO A 605 23.19 -11.15 0.59
N TRP A 606 22.53 -10.01 0.34
CA TRP A 606 23.08 -8.70 0.69
C TRP A 606 23.50 -8.61 2.17
N ASP A 607 22.74 -9.21 3.08
CA ASP A 607 23.03 -9.23 4.51
C ASP A 607 23.91 -10.40 4.98
N TYR A 608 24.66 -11.05 4.08
CA TYR A 608 25.50 -12.22 4.38
C TYR A 608 26.53 -11.98 5.50
N ALA A 609 27.03 -10.75 5.66
CA ALA A 609 27.98 -10.45 6.74
C ALA A 609 27.40 -10.75 8.13
N LEU A 610 26.08 -10.67 8.31
CA LEU A 610 25.43 -11.05 9.57
C LEU A 610 25.54 -12.55 9.87
N SER A 611 25.58 -13.39 8.83
CA SER A 611 25.87 -14.82 8.98
C SER A 611 27.34 -15.03 9.31
N SER A 612 28.26 -14.38 8.57
CA SER A 612 29.70 -14.65 8.69
C SER A 612 30.30 -14.15 10.01
N THR A 613 29.71 -13.13 10.64
CA THR A 613 30.11 -12.65 11.97
C THR A 613 29.35 -13.28 13.13
N ALA A 614 28.63 -14.39 12.88
CA ALA A 614 27.86 -15.16 13.87
C ALA A 614 26.73 -14.41 14.62
N LEU A 615 26.38 -13.18 14.23
CA LEU A 615 25.26 -12.42 14.81
C LEU A 615 23.90 -13.08 14.55
N ALA A 616 23.76 -13.78 13.42
CA ALA A 616 22.58 -14.57 13.09
C ALA A 616 23.01 -15.71 12.15
N HIS A 617 23.37 -16.85 12.75
CA HIS A 617 24.02 -17.98 12.07
C HIS A 617 23.07 -19.10 11.63
N SER A 618 21.79 -19.08 12.05
CA SER A 618 20.79 -20.07 11.65
C SER A 618 19.39 -19.48 11.49
N THR A 619 18.57 -20.18 10.71
CA THR A 619 17.11 -20.04 10.66
C THR A 619 16.49 -21.28 11.27
N GLU A 620 15.61 -21.10 12.24
CA GLU A 620 14.90 -22.21 12.89
C GLU A 620 13.44 -22.26 12.44
N ILE A 621 12.95 -23.47 12.17
CA ILE A 621 11.55 -23.75 11.84
C ILE A 621 10.89 -24.55 12.96
N ALA A 622 9.81 -24.00 13.51
CA ALA A 622 8.85 -24.70 14.34
C ALA A 622 7.64 -25.14 13.49
N ALA A 623 6.77 -26.01 14.00
CA ALA A 623 5.65 -26.50 13.21
C ALA A 623 4.35 -26.61 14.02
N ILE A 624 3.23 -26.32 13.35
CA ILE A 624 1.86 -26.64 13.79
C ILE A 624 1.26 -27.54 12.72
N CYS A 625 1.01 -28.80 13.07
CA CYS A 625 0.62 -29.81 12.09
C CYS A 625 -0.29 -30.86 12.73
N PRO A 626 -1.35 -31.34 12.04
CA PRO A 626 -2.06 -32.53 12.48
C PRO A 626 -1.13 -33.74 12.52
N SER A 627 -1.27 -34.57 13.54
CA SER A 627 -0.34 -35.67 13.86
C SER A 627 -0.09 -36.62 12.68
N GLN A 628 -1.13 -36.93 11.91
CA GLN A 628 -1.06 -37.79 10.73
C GLN A 628 -0.14 -37.29 9.61
N PHE A 629 0.13 -35.98 9.55
CA PHE A 629 1.00 -35.37 8.53
C PHE A 629 2.39 -34.99 9.06
N SER A 630 2.65 -35.18 10.36
CA SER A 630 3.88 -34.69 11.01
C SER A 630 5.15 -35.23 10.34
N GLN A 631 5.19 -36.52 10.02
CA GLN A 631 6.35 -37.13 9.37
C GLN A 631 6.56 -36.62 7.93
N ALA A 632 5.47 -36.40 7.19
CA ALA A 632 5.53 -35.89 5.82
C ALA A 632 6.06 -34.45 5.80
N LEU A 633 5.55 -33.59 6.69
CA LEU A 633 6.01 -32.22 6.83
C LEU A 633 7.48 -32.15 7.27
N SER A 634 7.89 -32.96 8.25
CA SER A 634 9.29 -32.97 8.73
C SER A 634 10.26 -33.35 7.62
N ARG A 635 9.96 -34.40 6.84
CA ARG A 635 10.77 -34.79 5.67
C ARG A 635 10.80 -33.69 4.61
N PHE A 636 9.68 -33.04 4.36
CA PHE A 636 9.59 -31.94 3.40
C PHE A 636 10.49 -30.77 3.79
N ILE A 637 10.41 -30.30 5.03
CA ILE A 637 11.26 -29.21 5.54
C ILE A 637 12.73 -29.60 5.46
N GLY A 638 13.09 -30.82 5.90
CA GLY A 638 14.46 -31.33 5.79
C GLY A 638 14.98 -31.38 4.34
N SER A 639 14.10 -31.64 3.38
CA SER A 639 14.47 -31.68 1.95
C SER A 639 14.95 -30.33 1.38
N LEU A 640 14.67 -29.21 2.06
CA LEU A 640 15.14 -27.87 1.68
C LEU A 640 16.65 -27.70 1.88
N ASN A 641 17.27 -28.52 2.74
CA ASN A 641 18.73 -28.54 2.86
C ASN A 641 19.40 -29.29 1.69
N ASN A 642 18.65 -30.06 0.91
CA ASN A 642 19.18 -30.88 -0.17
C ASN A 642 19.04 -30.19 -1.53
N GLY A 643 20.03 -30.40 -2.39
CA GLY A 643 19.99 -29.92 -3.76
C GLY A 643 18.81 -30.47 -4.58
N SER A 644 18.47 -29.79 -5.68
CA SER A 644 17.41 -30.20 -6.61
C SER A 644 17.67 -29.64 -8.01
N GLN A 645 17.53 -30.46 -9.04
CA GLN A 645 17.75 -30.03 -10.42
C GLN A 645 16.53 -29.34 -11.02
N ALA A 646 16.77 -28.28 -11.79
CA ALA A 646 15.75 -27.59 -12.56
C ALA A 646 15.26 -28.46 -13.73
N ALA A 647 13.94 -28.49 -13.94
CA ALA A 647 13.35 -29.17 -15.07
C ALA A 647 13.85 -28.56 -16.40
N ALA A 648 14.05 -29.38 -17.43
CA ALA A 648 14.57 -28.93 -18.72
C ALA A 648 13.75 -27.79 -19.35
N THR A 649 12.44 -27.76 -19.12
CA THR A 649 11.50 -26.75 -19.63
C THR A 649 11.62 -25.38 -18.95
N GLU A 650 12.35 -25.30 -17.83
CA GLU A 650 12.47 -24.10 -16.98
C GLU A 650 13.91 -23.54 -16.95
N LYS A 651 14.87 -24.20 -17.61
CA LYS A 651 16.30 -23.81 -17.61
C LYS A 651 16.60 -22.46 -18.27
N ASP A 652 15.63 -21.86 -18.97
CA ASP A 652 15.74 -20.50 -19.48
C ASP A 652 15.68 -19.42 -18.40
N TYR A 653 15.34 -19.81 -17.16
CA TYR A 653 15.41 -18.94 -15.98
C TYR A 653 15.89 -19.68 -14.71
N LEU A 654 15.29 -20.83 -14.40
CA LEU A 654 15.50 -21.54 -13.15
C LEU A 654 16.89 -22.19 -13.13
N GLN A 655 17.64 -21.94 -12.06
CA GLN A 655 18.91 -22.60 -11.76
C GLN A 655 18.69 -23.81 -10.85
N ASP A 656 19.62 -24.77 -10.88
CA ASP A 656 19.63 -25.87 -9.93
C ASP A 656 19.70 -25.30 -8.50
N PHE A 657 18.85 -25.82 -7.62
CA PHE A 657 18.84 -25.42 -6.22
C PHE A 657 19.99 -26.15 -5.50
N PRO A 658 20.95 -25.43 -4.89
CA PRO A 658 22.09 -26.07 -4.25
C PRO A 658 21.79 -26.55 -2.81
N GLY A 659 20.58 -26.30 -2.30
CA GLY A 659 20.24 -26.45 -0.88
C GLY A 659 20.25 -25.09 -0.16
N PHE A 660 19.43 -24.94 0.88
CA PHE A 660 19.22 -23.67 1.57
C PHE A 660 20.54 -23.05 2.07
N SER A 661 21.36 -23.84 2.77
CA SER A 661 22.61 -23.36 3.35
C SER A 661 23.59 -22.82 2.31
N ALA A 662 23.76 -23.53 1.20
CA ALA A 662 24.65 -23.10 0.12
C ALA A 662 24.13 -21.83 -0.59
N ALA A 663 22.82 -21.77 -0.86
CA ALA A 663 22.18 -20.65 -1.54
C ALA A 663 22.20 -19.35 -0.72
N PHE A 664 21.96 -19.44 0.60
CA PHE A 664 21.75 -18.26 1.45
C PHE A 664 22.91 -18.00 2.44
N GLY A 665 23.91 -18.87 2.49
CA GLY A 665 25.01 -18.75 3.45
C GLY A 665 24.54 -18.77 4.90
N LEU A 666 23.48 -19.53 5.20
CA LEU A 666 22.81 -19.56 6.49
C LEU A 666 22.24 -20.97 6.74
N ALA A 667 22.49 -21.56 7.91
CA ALA A 667 21.95 -22.89 8.21
C ALA A 667 20.42 -22.86 8.38
N LEU A 668 19.73 -23.90 7.92
CA LEU A 668 18.30 -24.12 8.16
C LEU A 668 18.10 -25.32 9.07
N THR A 669 17.59 -25.08 10.27
CA THR A 669 17.26 -26.12 11.25
C THR A 669 15.74 -26.19 11.42
N SER A 670 15.22 -27.38 11.74
CA SER A 670 13.79 -27.59 11.97
C SER A 670 13.59 -28.46 13.21
N SER A 671 12.61 -28.10 14.03
CA SER A 671 12.14 -28.95 15.13
C SER A 671 11.67 -30.30 14.59
N LEU A 672 11.91 -31.37 15.36
CA LEU A 672 11.41 -32.70 15.08
C LEU A 672 9.99 -32.87 15.64
N PRO A 673 9.19 -33.84 15.13
CA PRO A 673 7.85 -34.13 15.65
C PRO A 673 7.76 -34.44 17.15
N THR A 674 8.88 -34.79 17.77
CA THR A 674 9.02 -35.06 19.21
C THR A 674 9.34 -33.82 20.04
N ASP A 675 9.73 -32.72 19.40
CA ASP A 675 10.20 -31.53 20.11
C ASP A 675 9.04 -30.69 20.63
N PRO A 676 9.20 -29.97 21.76
CA PRO A 676 8.16 -29.07 22.29
C PRO A 676 7.73 -27.95 21.34
N ALA A 677 8.59 -27.59 20.38
CA ALA A 677 8.32 -26.60 19.33
C ALA A 677 7.62 -27.20 18.09
N TRP A 678 7.16 -28.46 18.17
CA TRP A 678 6.27 -29.11 17.21
C TRP A 678 4.90 -29.34 17.84
N HIS A 679 3.95 -28.45 17.52
CA HIS A 679 2.60 -28.55 18.06
C HIS A 679 1.74 -29.50 17.22
N ASN A 680 1.37 -30.64 17.83
CA ASN A 680 0.44 -31.59 17.24
C ASN A 680 -0.99 -31.04 17.34
N LEU A 681 -1.54 -30.63 16.20
CA LEU A 681 -2.84 -29.99 16.15
C LEU A 681 -3.97 -31.04 16.08
N GLN A 682 -4.83 -31.07 17.09
CA GLN A 682 -6.06 -31.87 17.08
C GLN A 682 -7.26 -30.93 17.04
N VAL A 683 -8.10 -31.07 16.02
CA VAL A 683 -9.32 -30.27 15.86
C VAL A 683 -10.48 -31.17 15.48
N ASP A 684 -11.57 -31.08 16.24
CA ASP A 684 -12.84 -31.66 15.85
C ASP A 684 -13.43 -30.88 14.66
N LEU A 685 -13.78 -31.59 13.59
CA LEU A 685 -14.33 -31.01 12.35
C LEU A 685 -15.86 -31.08 12.30
N ASN A 686 -16.52 -31.53 13.37
CA ASN A 686 -17.98 -31.58 13.46
C ASN A 686 -18.59 -30.20 13.80
N GLY A 687 -19.68 -29.83 13.11
CA GLY A 687 -20.42 -28.59 13.37
C GLY A 687 -20.63 -27.75 12.11
N ASN A 688 -21.11 -26.52 12.30
CA ASN A 688 -21.24 -25.56 11.20
C ASN A 688 -19.85 -25.14 10.67
N GLU A 689 -19.74 -24.92 9.36
CA GLU A 689 -18.48 -24.58 8.69
C GLU A 689 -17.75 -23.39 9.34
N LEU A 690 -18.49 -22.34 9.71
CA LEU A 690 -17.92 -21.13 10.32
C LEU A 690 -17.39 -21.39 11.73
N GLU A 691 -18.13 -22.16 12.54
CA GLU A 691 -17.71 -22.54 13.89
C GLU A 691 -16.44 -23.41 13.84
N VAL A 692 -16.40 -24.35 12.90
CA VAL A 692 -15.25 -25.23 12.66
C VAL A 692 -14.04 -24.39 12.21
N ALA A 693 -14.21 -23.49 11.25
CA ALA A 693 -13.14 -22.60 10.78
C ALA A 693 -12.57 -21.73 11.91
N LYS A 694 -13.43 -21.12 12.75
CA LYS A 694 -13.01 -20.35 13.94
C LYS A 694 -12.34 -21.22 14.99
N ARG A 695 -12.75 -22.48 15.16
CA ARG A 695 -12.11 -23.44 16.07
C ARG A 695 -10.71 -23.82 15.58
N ILE A 696 -10.55 -24.12 14.28
CA ILE A 696 -9.23 -24.35 13.67
C ILE A 696 -8.30 -23.16 13.93
N ALA A 697 -8.77 -21.94 13.64
CA ALA A 697 -7.98 -20.72 13.87
C ALA A 697 -7.53 -20.57 15.32
N ARG A 698 -8.44 -20.73 16.29
CA ARG A 698 -8.12 -20.65 17.73
C ARG A 698 -7.09 -21.69 18.15
N SER A 699 -7.21 -22.94 17.69
CA SER A 699 -6.24 -23.99 18.00
C SER A 699 -4.86 -23.69 17.42
N ILE A 700 -4.79 -23.14 16.20
CA ILE A 700 -3.52 -22.67 15.62
C ILE A 700 -2.93 -21.53 16.45
N CYS A 701 -3.73 -20.54 16.85
CA CYS A 701 -3.26 -19.42 17.68
C CYS A 701 -2.70 -19.89 19.03
N ALA A 702 -3.33 -20.87 19.68
CA ALA A 702 -2.81 -21.48 20.91
C ALA A 702 -1.47 -22.18 20.69
N GLY A 703 -1.32 -22.91 19.57
CA GLY A 703 -0.04 -23.49 19.17
C GLY A 703 1.04 -22.44 18.90
N LEU A 704 0.67 -21.29 18.33
CA LEU A 704 1.58 -20.16 18.14
C LEU A 704 2.05 -19.59 19.48
N ASP A 705 1.17 -19.42 20.47
CA ASP A 705 1.55 -18.94 21.80
C ASP A 705 2.54 -19.88 22.50
N GLN A 706 2.30 -21.19 22.43
CA GLN A 706 3.23 -22.19 22.97
C GLN A 706 4.61 -22.12 22.30
N ILE A 707 4.63 -22.05 20.97
CA ILE A 707 5.90 -21.92 20.22
C ILE A 707 6.59 -20.61 20.56
N ARG A 708 5.86 -19.50 20.73
CA ARG A 708 6.44 -18.19 21.12
C ARG A 708 7.18 -18.28 22.45
N SER A 709 6.62 -18.99 23.44
CA SER A 709 7.25 -19.12 24.75
C SER A 709 8.53 -19.96 24.74
N ILE A 710 8.67 -20.87 23.77
CA ILE A 710 9.81 -21.81 23.69
C ILE A 710 10.88 -21.28 22.71
N LYS A 711 10.45 -20.84 21.53
CA LYS A 711 11.31 -20.38 20.42
C LYS A 711 10.73 -19.11 19.77
N PRO A 712 10.83 -17.94 20.41
CA PRO A 712 10.23 -16.69 19.91
C PRO A 712 10.79 -16.22 18.56
N GLY A 713 11.99 -16.66 18.18
CA GLY A 713 12.64 -16.32 16.91
C GLY A 713 12.37 -17.29 15.75
N ALA A 714 11.71 -18.43 15.99
CA ALA A 714 11.48 -19.45 14.97
C ALA A 714 10.36 -19.04 14.00
N ILE A 715 10.48 -19.47 12.75
CA ILE A 715 9.37 -19.41 11.80
C ILE A 715 8.45 -20.59 12.07
N THR A 716 7.16 -20.33 12.29
CA THR A 716 6.17 -21.40 12.44
C THR A 716 5.63 -21.82 11.07
N ALA A 717 5.94 -23.05 10.66
CA ALA A 717 5.30 -23.72 9.54
C ALA A 717 3.90 -24.22 9.96
N ILE A 718 2.85 -23.74 9.30
CA ILE A 718 1.46 -24.14 9.59
C ILE A 718 0.98 -25.04 8.45
N PHE A 719 0.72 -26.31 8.74
CA PHE A 719 0.24 -27.26 7.74
C PHE A 719 -1.28 -27.17 7.56
N VAL A 720 -1.73 -27.07 6.32
CA VAL A 720 -3.15 -27.02 5.93
C VAL A 720 -3.50 -28.26 5.10
N PRO A 721 -4.22 -29.24 5.68
CA PRO A 721 -4.74 -30.40 4.97
C PRO A 721 -5.74 -30.04 3.87
N GLY A 722 -5.83 -30.87 2.84
CA GLY A 722 -6.85 -30.73 1.78
C GLY A 722 -8.28 -30.87 2.30
N THR A 723 -8.47 -31.60 3.41
CA THR A 723 -9.77 -31.75 4.09
C THR A 723 -10.31 -30.46 4.69
N TRP A 724 -9.50 -29.40 4.80
CA TRP A 724 -9.93 -28.10 5.32
C TRP A 724 -10.40 -27.12 4.25
N ALA A 725 -10.50 -27.54 2.98
CA ALA A 725 -10.80 -26.64 1.87
C ALA A 725 -12.10 -25.83 2.07
N SER A 726 -13.15 -26.43 2.66
CA SER A 726 -14.41 -25.75 2.99
C SER A 726 -14.31 -24.78 4.17
N PHE A 727 -13.28 -24.90 5.02
CA PHE A 727 -13.07 -24.07 6.20
C PHE A 727 -12.01 -22.96 5.98
N GLU A 728 -11.31 -22.95 4.84
CA GLU A 728 -10.31 -21.92 4.52
C GLU A 728 -10.97 -20.54 4.32
N ILE A 729 -12.10 -20.50 3.60
CA ILE A 729 -12.90 -19.30 3.35
C ILE A 729 -14.36 -19.67 3.51
N VAL A 730 -15.02 -19.08 4.50
CA VAL A 730 -16.45 -19.29 4.79
C VAL A 730 -17.19 -17.97 4.57
N ASN A 731 -18.20 -17.98 3.70
CA ASN A 731 -19.08 -16.84 3.44
C ASN A 731 -20.50 -17.21 3.88
N GLN A 732 -21.01 -16.55 4.93
CA GLN A 732 -22.42 -16.63 5.35
C GLN A 732 -23.07 -15.25 5.21
N ALA A 733 -24.41 -15.18 5.29
CA ALA A 733 -25.18 -13.98 4.94
C ALA A 733 -24.66 -12.68 5.61
N ASP A 734 -24.16 -12.78 6.85
CA ASP A 734 -23.72 -11.64 7.66
C ASP A 734 -22.22 -11.70 8.04
N GLU A 735 -21.46 -12.71 7.61
CA GLU A 735 -20.06 -12.87 8.02
C GLU A 735 -19.17 -13.48 6.92
N HIS A 736 -18.02 -12.82 6.68
CA HIS A 736 -16.91 -13.35 5.89
C HIS A 736 -15.76 -13.76 6.81
N PHE A 737 -15.31 -15.02 6.70
CA PHE A 737 -14.18 -15.52 7.46
C PHE A 737 -13.12 -16.15 6.55
N ASN A 738 -11.86 -15.77 6.77
CA ASN A 738 -10.69 -16.31 6.09
C ASN A 738 -9.67 -16.80 7.12
N LEU A 739 -9.42 -18.11 7.15
CA LEU A 739 -8.53 -18.77 8.11
C LEU A 739 -7.11 -18.23 8.04
N HIS A 740 -6.58 -18.06 6.82
CA HIS A 740 -5.22 -17.57 6.60
C HIS A 740 -5.04 -16.16 7.14
N ASP A 741 -5.92 -15.24 6.75
CA ASP A 741 -5.80 -13.82 7.10
C ASP A 741 -6.03 -13.61 8.62
N SER A 742 -6.96 -14.35 9.23
CA SER A 742 -7.20 -14.33 10.67
C SER A 742 -5.97 -14.74 11.50
N VAL A 743 -5.37 -15.88 11.16
CA VAL A 743 -4.16 -16.38 11.87
C VAL A 743 -2.95 -15.49 11.59
N LYS A 744 -2.80 -14.96 10.36
CA LYS A 744 -1.73 -14.01 10.02
C LYS A 744 -1.84 -12.71 10.83
N ALA A 745 -3.04 -12.16 10.97
CA ALA A 745 -3.29 -10.99 11.80
C ALA A 745 -2.91 -11.25 13.26
N TYR A 746 -3.29 -12.41 13.81
CA TYR A 746 -2.90 -12.82 15.16
C TYR A 746 -1.37 -12.95 15.32
N ALA A 747 -0.71 -13.64 14.40
CA ALA A 747 0.73 -13.85 14.46
C ALA A 747 1.51 -12.53 14.36
N ALA A 748 1.12 -11.63 13.46
CA ALA A 748 1.77 -10.33 13.29
C ALA A 748 1.66 -9.43 14.53
N ARG A 749 0.49 -9.42 15.21
CA ARG A 749 0.31 -8.70 16.48
C ARG A 749 1.27 -9.15 17.56
N ASN A 750 1.65 -10.42 17.52
CA ASN A 750 2.54 -11.04 18.49
C ASN A 750 3.99 -11.15 18.00
N GLY A 751 4.33 -10.51 16.87
CA GLY A 751 5.69 -10.50 16.32
C GLY A 751 6.19 -11.86 15.81
N GLN A 752 5.29 -12.79 15.48
CA GLN A 752 5.64 -14.15 15.05
C GLN A 752 5.58 -14.33 13.54
N SER A 753 6.66 -14.85 12.96
CA SER A 753 6.73 -15.19 11.55
C SER A 753 6.05 -16.52 11.26
N THR A 754 5.14 -16.54 10.28
CA THR A 754 4.40 -17.76 9.90
C THR A 754 4.48 -18.06 8.40
N GLN A 755 4.52 -19.34 8.08
CA GLN A 755 4.48 -19.86 6.72
C GLN A 755 3.45 -20.97 6.58
N PHE A 756 2.38 -20.70 5.85
CA PHE A 756 1.36 -21.71 5.52
C PHE A 756 1.89 -22.67 4.46
N LEU A 757 1.72 -23.97 4.68
CA LEU A 757 2.12 -25.05 3.78
C LEU A 757 0.90 -25.95 3.55
N ARG A 758 0.44 -26.01 2.31
CA ARG A 758 -0.72 -26.85 1.94
C ARG A 758 -0.26 -28.27 1.63
N GLU A 759 -1.12 -29.25 1.88
CA GLU A 759 -0.86 -30.67 1.61
C GLU A 759 -0.34 -30.91 0.19
N LYS A 760 -0.99 -30.32 -0.82
CA LYS A 760 -0.58 -30.41 -2.25
C LYS A 760 0.83 -29.88 -2.56
N THR A 761 1.41 -29.08 -1.67
CA THR A 761 2.78 -28.55 -1.79
C THR A 761 3.79 -29.48 -1.13
N VAL A 762 3.37 -30.20 -0.09
CA VAL A 762 4.21 -31.10 0.71
C VAL A 762 4.23 -32.52 0.13
N VAL A 763 3.14 -32.95 -0.51
CA VAL A 763 2.93 -34.30 -1.06
C VAL A 763 2.35 -34.13 -2.48
N PRO A 764 2.97 -34.57 -3.61
CA PRO A 764 4.17 -35.41 -3.82
C PRO A 764 5.45 -34.61 -4.22
N ASN A 765 6.51 -35.29 -4.71
CA ASN A 765 7.86 -34.77 -5.05
C ASN A 765 7.96 -33.25 -5.32
N VAL A 766 8.68 -32.56 -4.44
CA VAL A 766 8.88 -31.11 -4.48
C VAL A 766 9.77 -30.71 -5.64
N SER A 767 9.26 -29.86 -6.53
CA SER A 767 10.05 -29.34 -7.64
C SER A 767 11.14 -28.37 -7.16
N CYS A 768 12.22 -28.25 -7.95
CA CYS A 768 13.29 -27.28 -7.71
C CYS A 768 12.75 -25.86 -7.51
N ARG A 769 11.75 -25.45 -8.31
CA ARG A 769 11.05 -24.16 -8.19
C ARG A 769 10.43 -23.99 -6.79
N VAL A 770 9.70 -24.98 -6.29
CA VAL A 770 9.07 -24.86 -4.96
C VAL A 770 10.13 -24.72 -3.87
N LYS A 771 11.23 -25.48 -3.95
CA LYS A 771 12.34 -25.36 -2.98
C LYS A 771 12.95 -23.97 -2.97
N TRP A 772 13.25 -23.39 -4.15
CA TRP A 772 13.76 -22.02 -4.24
C TRP A 772 12.78 -21.00 -3.64
N TRP A 773 11.50 -21.02 -4.04
CA TRP A 773 10.51 -20.00 -3.67
C TRP A 773 10.22 -20.05 -2.18
N LEU A 774 10.06 -21.26 -1.62
CA LEU A 774 9.87 -21.43 -0.19
C LEU A 774 11.12 -21.00 0.59
N SER A 775 12.33 -21.33 0.12
CA SER A 775 13.56 -20.94 0.79
C SER A 775 13.74 -19.42 0.86
N LEU A 776 13.38 -18.69 -0.21
CA LEU A 776 13.37 -17.21 -0.17
C LEU A 776 12.40 -16.68 0.86
N ALA A 777 11.16 -17.18 0.84
CA ALA A 777 10.12 -16.71 1.73
C ALA A 777 10.52 -16.96 3.20
N LEU A 778 11.11 -18.12 3.49
CA LEU A 778 11.66 -18.44 4.81
C LEU A 778 12.82 -17.50 5.18
N TYR A 779 13.75 -17.25 4.27
CA TYR A 779 14.87 -16.32 4.50
C TYR A 779 14.37 -14.90 4.80
N ALA A 780 13.45 -14.37 3.99
CA ALA A 780 12.88 -13.05 4.23
C ALA A 780 12.09 -12.98 5.54
N LYS A 781 11.39 -14.06 5.92
CA LYS A 781 10.60 -14.15 7.17
C LYS A 781 11.43 -14.31 8.44
N THR A 782 12.73 -14.63 8.36
CA THR A 782 13.67 -14.42 9.47
C THR A 782 14.20 -12.99 9.53
N MET A 783 13.54 -12.06 8.82
CA MET A 783 13.89 -10.65 8.76
C MET A 783 15.29 -10.40 8.17
N ARG A 784 15.64 -11.25 7.21
CA ARG A 784 16.84 -11.12 6.39
C ARG A 784 16.51 -10.38 5.10
N THR A 785 17.53 -9.77 4.51
CA THR A 785 17.41 -8.98 3.29
C THR A 785 18.21 -9.66 2.18
N PRO A 786 17.55 -10.43 1.30
CA PRO A 786 18.25 -11.23 0.30
C PRO A 786 18.95 -10.36 -0.75
N TRP A 787 18.36 -9.23 -1.13
CA TRP A 787 18.93 -8.23 -2.03
C TRP A 787 18.28 -6.86 -1.84
N ARG A 788 18.94 -5.82 -2.34
CA ARG A 788 18.42 -4.44 -2.44
C ARG A 788 18.28 -4.01 -3.90
N LEU A 789 17.59 -2.91 -4.15
CA LEU A 789 17.52 -2.28 -5.46
C LEU A 789 18.68 -1.29 -5.65
N GLU A 790 19.27 -1.24 -6.85
CA GLU A 790 20.08 -0.09 -7.27
C GLU A 790 19.13 1.12 -7.47
N CYS A 791 19.17 2.06 -6.53
CA CYS A 791 18.29 3.22 -6.54
C CYS A 791 18.81 4.32 -7.46
N LEU A 792 17.89 5.05 -8.09
CA LEU A 792 18.22 6.24 -8.91
C LEU A 792 18.52 7.47 -8.05
N ASP A 793 17.76 7.64 -6.97
CA ASP A 793 17.84 8.77 -6.04
C ASP A 793 17.66 8.27 -4.61
N GLU A 794 18.69 8.43 -3.76
CA GLU A 794 18.69 7.98 -2.37
C GLU A 794 17.79 8.80 -1.44
N ASP A 795 17.42 10.03 -1.86
CA ASP A 795 16.55 10.93 -1.13
C ASP A 795 15.06 10.79 -1.51
N SER A 796 14.74 9.80 -2.36
CA SER A 796 13.37 9.42 -2.71
C SER A 796 12.81 8.34 -1.76
N ALA A 797 11.50 8.39 -1.53
CA ALA A 797 10.76 7.33 -0.86
C ALA A 797 9.46 7.00 -1.58
N PHE A 798 9.02 5.75 -1.48
CA PHE A 798 7.79 5.28 -2.13
C PHE A 798 6.74 4.89 -1.10
N VAL A 799 5.49 5.19 -1.37
CA VAL A 799 4.35 4.87 -0.52
C VAL A 799 3.31 4.12 -1.33
N GLY A 800 2.91 2.95 -0.87
CA GLY A 800 1.74 2.26 -1.40
C GLY A 800 0.50 2.56 -0.58
N ILE A 801 -0.59 2.97 -1.22
CA ILE A 801 -1.90 3.10 -0.59
C ILE A 801 -2.80 1.92 -1.01
N GLY A 802 -3.22 1.14 -0.01
CA GLY A 802 -4.16 0.03 -0.16
C GLY A 802 -5.44 0.27 0.63
N TYR A 803 -6.58 -0.17 0.09
CA TYR A 803 -7.87 -0.11 0.79
C TYR A 803 -8.43 -1.51 1.00
N SER A 804 -9.13 -1.67 2.11
CA SER A 804 -9.92 -2.85 2.40
C SER A 804 -11.32 -2.47 2.83
N TYR A 805 -12.33 -3.11 2.24
CA TYR A 805 -13.74 -2.82 2.44
C TYR A 805 -14.48 -4.13 2.70
N ASP A 806 -15.17 -4.22 3.82
CA ASP A 806 -16.03 -5.35 4.13
C ASP A 806 -17.40 -5.16 3.45
N ALA A 807 -17.62 -5.89 2.35
CA ALA A 807 -18.86 -5.83 1.59
C ALA A 807 -20.01 -6.63 2.23
N TYR A 808 -19.71 -7.51 3.20
CA TYR A 808 -20.68 -8.36 3.87
C TYR A 808 -21.22 -7.73 5.16
N ALA A 809 -20.48 -6.77 5.73
CA ALA A 809 -20.97 -5.99 6.86
C ALA A 809 -22.20 -5.12 6.49
N PRO A 810 -23.20 -4.98 7.40
CA PRO A 810 -24.29 -4.01 7.26
C PRO A 810 -23.75 -2.62 6.90
N LYS A 811 -24.46 -1.85 6.04
CA LYS A 811 -24.00 -0.52 5.58
C LYS A 811 -23.57 0.43 6.71
N THR A 812 -24.16 0.29 7.90
CA THR A 812 -23.86 1.08 9.10
C THR A 812 -22.56 0.68 9.81
N SER A 813 -21.97 -0.48 9.49
CA SER A 813 -20.76 -1.04 10.10
C SER A 813 -19.63 -1.32 9.09
N GLN A 814 -19.76 -0.84 7.85
CA GLN A 814 -18.71 -0.96 6.84
C GLN A 814 -17.51 -0.08 7.20
N ILE A 815 -16.42 -0.71 7.61
CA ILE A 815 -15.16 -0.03 7.92
C ILE A 815 -14.28 -0.05 6.67
N LEU A 816 -13.92 1.13 6.18
CA LEU A 816 -12.88 1.28 5.17
C LEU A 816 -11.52 1.45 5.87
N LEU A 817 -10.61 0.52 5.65
CA LEU A 817 -9.24 0.60 6.17
C LEU A 817 -8.30 1.06 5.07
N GLY A 818 -7.57 2.14 5.34
CA GLY A 818 -6.44 2.60 4.54
C GLY A 818 -5.13 2.05 5.11
N CYS A 819 -4.27 1.53 4.25
CA CYS A 819 -2.90 1.15 4.57
C CYS A 819 -1.93 2.08 3.85
N SER A 820 -0.99 2.68 4.59
CA SER A 820 0.16 3.39 4.03
C SER A 820 1.42 2.60 4.34
N HIS A 821 2.06 2.03 3.32
CA HIS A 821 3.31 1.28 3.46
C HIS A 821 4.46 2.03 2.79
N ILE A 822 5.49 2.39 3.58
CA ILE A 822 6.66 3.14 3.11
C ILE A 822 7.81 2.21 2.69
N TYR A 823 8.46 2.56 1.59
CA TYR A 823 9.63 1.89 1.01
C TYR A 823 10.78 2.89 0.84
N SER A 824 12.00 2.44 1.13
CA SER A 824 13.20 3.21 0.84
C SER A 824 13.46 3.31 -0.67
N ALA A 825 14.34 4.24 -1.07
CA ALA A 825 14.88 4.32 -2.43
C ALA A 825 15.43 2.98 -2.95
N ARG A 826 16.04 2.18 -2.06
CA ARG A 826 16.61 0.86 -2.35
C ARG A 826 15.57 -0.28 -2.33
N GLY A 827 14.27 0.07 -2.29
CA GLY A 827 13.16 -0.88 -2.38
C GLY A 827 12.93 -1.72 -1.13
N GLU A 828 13.54 -1.36 0.00
CA GLU A 828 13.31 -2.03 1.29
C GLU A 828 12.00 -1.54 1.89
N GLY A 829 11.08 -2.46 2.18
CA GLY A 829 9.86 -2.12 2.94
C GLY A 829 10.26 -1.78 4.38
N LEU A 830 9.93 -0.56 4.81
CA LEU A 830 10.34 -0.04 6.11
C LEU A 830 9.26 -0.31 7.16
N GLN A 831 8.18 0.46 7.13
CA GLN A 831 7.09 0.39 8.10
C GLN A 831 5.76 0.67 7.38
N PHE A 832 4.67 0.20 7.95
CA PHE A 832 3.33 0.57 7.50
C PHE A 832 2.48 1.00 8.68
N ARG A 833 1.42 1.78 8.39
CA ARG A 833 0.35 2.08 9.34
C ARG A 833 -1.01 1.78 8.72
N LEU A 834 -1.88 1.20 9.52
CA LEU A 834 -3.30 0.98 9.20
C LEU A 834 -4.14 2.03 9.92
N GLY A 835 -4.99 2.72 9.16
CA GLY A 835 -5.87 3.75 9.67
C GLY A 835 -7.30 3.57 9.15
N ARG A 836 -8.28 3.91 9.97
CA ARG A 836 -9.68 3.99 9.52
C ARG A 836 -9.85 5.24 8.67
N ILE A 837 -10.50 5.10 7.52
CA ILE A 837 -11.02 6.23 6.76
C ILE A 837 -12.39 6.57 7.32
N GLU A 838 -12.55 7.77 7.86
CA GLU A 838 -13.75 8.14 8.63
C GLU A 838 -14.89 8.56 7.71
N ASN A 839 -14.58 9.36 6.69
CA ASN A 839 -15.55 9.90 5.75
C ASN A 839 -15.26 9.39 4.33
N PRO A 840 -15.38 8.07 4.09
CA PRO A 840 -15.09 7.50 2.78
C PRO A 840 -16.12 7.95 1.76
N ILE A 841 -15.64 8.45 0.62
CA ILE A 841 -16.49 8.75 -0.53
C ILE A 841 -16.48 7.54 -1.44
N ILE A 842 -17.59 6.81 -1.53
CA ILE A 842 -17.71 5.65 -2.42
C ILE A 842 -18.26 6.09 -3.77
N ARG A 843 -17.48 5.96 -4.85
CA ARG A 843 -17.96 6.14 -6.23
C ARG A 843 -17.95 4.79 -6.95
N GLY A 844 -19.14 4.26 -7.22
CA GLY A 844 -19.30 2.91 -7.79
C GLY A 844 -18.89 1.84 -6.78
N ARG A 845 -17.76 1.16 -7.03
CA ARG A 845 -17.15 0.17 -6.12
C ARG A 845 -15.81 0.64 -5.53
N ASN A 846 -15.39 1.87 -5.86
CA ASN A 846 -14.08 2.38 -5.50
C ASN A 846 -14.20 3.35 -4.30
N PRO A 847 -13.39 3.15 -3.26
CA PRO A 847 -13.28 4.10 -2.18
C PRO A 847 -12.33 5.26 -2.53
N TYR A 848 -12.67 6.45 -2.05
CA TYR A 848 -11.86 7.67 -2.08
C TYR A 848 -11.88 8.32 -0.70
N MET A 849 -10.82 9.06 -0.39
CA MET A 849 -10.72 9.82 0.85
C MET A 849 -11.34 11.21 0.67
N SER A 850 -11.99 11.71 1.73
CA SER A 850 -12.26 13.14 1.86
C SER A 850 -10.94 13.93 1.96
N LEU A 851 -11.02 15.25 1.85
CA LEU A 851 -9.86 16.14 2.04
C LEU A 851 -9.17 15.86 3.39
N ASP A 852 -9.95 15.76 4.47
CA ASP A 852 -9.42 15.57 5.82
C ASP A 852 -8.83 14.16 6.01
N ASP A 853 -9.47 13.12 5.49
CA ASP A 853 -8.92 11.76 5.53
C ASP A 853 -7.61 11.66 4.75
N ALA A 854 -7.52 12.34 3.60
CA ALA A 854 -6.29 12.39 2.80
C ALA A 854 -5.17 13.16 3.51
N ARG A 855 -5.51 14.24 4.21
CA ARG A 855 -4.56 15.02 5.02
C ARG A 855 -4.01 14.23 6.21
N ARG A 856 -4.88 13.60 7.01
CA ARG A 856 -4.47 12.69 8.09
C ARG A 856 -3.61 11.52 7.60
N THR A 857 -3.91 11.00 6.41
CA THR A 857 -3.08 9.98 5.75
C THR A 857 -1.69 10.54 5.43
N GLY A 858 -1.61 11.76 4.89
CA GLY A 858 -0.34 12.45 4.65
C GLY A 858 0.47 12.68 5.93
N GLU A 859 -0.18 13.15 7.01
CA GLU A 859 0.44 13.35 8.33
C GLU A 859 0.95 12.04 8.93
N THR A 860 0.21 10.95 8.76
CA THR A 860 0.65 9.61 9.13
C THR A 860 1.91 9.19 8.37
N ILE A 861 1.95 9.39 7.05
CA ILE A 861 3.12 9.11 6.22
C ILE A 861 4.32 9.95 6.68
N ARG A 862 4.09 11.24 6.94
CA ARG A 862 5.09 12.17 7.48
C ARG A 862 5.69 11.64 8.78
N GLN A 863 4.83 11.22 9.71
CA GLN A 863 5.27 10.66 10.99
C GLN A 863 6.10 9.39 10.78
N LEU A 864 5.70 8.48 9.89
CA LEU A 864 6.47 7.28 9.55
C LEU A 864 7.86 7.62 9.00
N PHE A 865 8.02 8.71 8.24
CA PHE A 865 9.34 9.16 7.78
C PHE A 865 10.24 9.64 8.93
N TYR A 866 9.70 10.42 9.87
CA TYR A 866 10.48 10.84 11.04
C TYR A 866 10.80 9.66 11.97
N GLU A 867 9.85 8.76 12.23
CA GLU A 867 10.07 7.55 13.02
C GLU A 867 11.13 6.64 12.40
N SER A 868 11.18 6.57 11.06
CA SER A 868 12.12 5.72 10.35
C SER A 868 13.50 6.35 10.16
N ARG A 869 13.58 7.58 9.65
CA ARG A 869 14.81 8.24 9.18
C ARG A 869 15.14 9.57 9.85
N MET A 870 14.31 10.06 10.77
CA MET A 870 14.51 11.37 11.43
C MET A 870 14.57 12.56 10.47
N ARG A 871 14.07 12.41 9.24
CA ARG A 871 13.99 13.47 8.23
C ARG A 871 12.92 13.15 7.20
N LEU A 872 12.43 14.17 6.52
CA LEU A 872 11.60 13.99 5.33
C LEU A 872 12.47 13.69 4.10
N PRO A 873 12.03 12.78 3.20
CA PRO A 873 12.58 12.65 1.86
C PRO A 873 12.39 13.95 1.08
N ARG A 874 13.28 14.22 0.11
CA ARG A 874 13.07 15.34 -0.83
C ARG A 874 11.93 15.05 -1.79
N ARG A 875 11.79 13.77 -2.17
CA ARG A 875 10.77 13.29 -3.09
C ARG A 875 9.99 12.12 -2.50
N VAL A 876 8.66 12.22 -2.53
CA VAL A 876 7.75 11.14 -2.09
C VAL A 876 6.86 10.74 -3.25
N VAL A 877 6.90 9.47 -3.62
CA VAL A 877 6.07 8.91 -4.69
C VAL A 877 4.98 8.03 -4.10
N ILE A 878 3.73 8.41 -4.32
CA ILE A 878 2.56 7.69 -3.82
C ILE A 878 1.92 6.90 -4.97
N HIS A 879 1.88 5.58 -4.81
CA HIS A 879 1.20 4.67 -5.71
C HIS A 879 -0.18 4.30 -5.18
N LYS A 880 -1.18 4.39 -6.07
CA LYS A 880 -2.57 4.01 -5.80
C LYS A 880 -3.19 3.30 -7.01
N ARG A 881 -4.22 2.49 -6.80
CA ARG A 881 -4.97 1.80 -7.87
C ARG A 881 -6.25 2.51 -8.32
N THR A 882 -6.73 3.47 -7.54
CA THR A 882 -7.85 4.35 -7.94
C THR A 882 -7.27 5.72 -8.29
N HIS A 883 -8.01 6.49 -9.10
CA HIS A 883 -7.60 7.86 -9.40
C HIS A 883 -7.51 8.69 -8.11
N PHE A 884 -6.68 9.74 -8.16
CA PHE A 884 -6.62 10.74 -7.10
C PHE A 884 -7.67 11.83 -7.37
N THR A 885 -8.62 12.00 -6.46
CA THR A 885 -9.56 13.14 -6.52
C THR A 885 -8.82 14.45 -6.21
N GLU A 886 -9.43 15.60 -6.50
CA GLU A 886 -8.86 16.89 -6.14
C GLU A 886 -8.67 17.02 -4.62
N ASP A 887 -9.67 16.57 -3.84
CA ASP A 887 -9.60 16.50 -2.38
C ASP A 887 -8.42 15.67 -1.89
N GLU A 888 -8.19 14.50 -2.49
CA GLU A 888 -7.06 13.63 -2.15
C GLU A 888 -5.71 14.28 -2.48
N GLN A 889 -5.62 14.92 -3.65
CA GLN A 889 -4.41 15.62 -4.07
C GLN A 889 -4.08 16.75 -3.10
N GLN A 890 -5.08 17.54 -2.70
CA GLN A 890 -4.89 18.65 -1.77
C GLN A 890 -4.56 18.15 -0.37
N GLY A 891 -5.34 17.20 0.17
CA GLY A 891 -5.15 16.67 1.52
C GLY A 891 -3.78 16.02 1.70
N LEU A 892 -3.37 15.12 0.79
CA LEU A 892 -2.05 14.48 0.86
C LEU A 892 -0.90 15.51 0.80
N SER A 893 -1.09 16.59 0.04
CA SER A 893 -0.08 17.66 -0.05
C SER A 893 0.01 18.47 1.25
N GLN A 894 -1.13 18.73 1.91
CA GLN A 894 -1.17 19.39 3.21
C GLN A 894 -0.48 18.54 4.30
N GLY A 895 -0.77 17.23 4.35
CA GLY A 895 -0.16 16.35 5.35
C GLY A 895 1.34 16.12 5.15
N LEU A 896 1.84 16.29 3.92
CA LEU A 896 3.26 16.16 3.54
C LEU A 896 3.97 17.51 3.36
N GLU A 897 3.48 18.58 3.99
CA GLU A 897 4.10 19.91 3.95
C GLU A 897 5.61 19.84 4.24
N GLY A 898 6.46 20.45 3.40
CA GLY A 898 7.91 20.41 3.54
C GLY A 898 8.61 19.30 2.74
N VAL A 899 7.88 18.35 2.15
CA VAL A 899 8.40 17.52 1.05
C VAL A 899 8.45 18.38 -0.22
N GLN A 900 9.61 18.44 -0.88
CA GLN A 900 9.82 19.33 -2.03
C GLN A 900 9.03 18.86 -3.26
N ASN A 901 8.97 17.54 -3.47
CA ASN A 901 8.30 16.93 -4.61
C ASN A 901 7.41 15.77 -4.17
N ILE A 902 6.11 15.88 -4.45
CA ILE A 902 5.13 14.84 -4.17
C ILE A 902 4.57 14.34 -5.50
N GLU A 903 4.82 13.08 -5.80
CA GLU A 903 4.28 12.42 -6.99
C GLU A 903 3.07 11.56 -6.65
N LEU A 904 1.99 11.77 -7.40
CA LEU A 904 0.75 11.03 -7.26
C LEU A 904 0.53 10.24 -8.55
N ILE A 905 0.88 8.95 -8.51
CA ILE A 905 0.86 8.06 -9.67
C ILE A 905 -0.18 6.96 -9.46
N GLU A 906 -1.22 6.99 -10.28
CA GLU A 906 -2.17 5.88 -10.39
C GLU A 906 -1.56 4.78 -11.27
N ILE A 907 -1.66 3.52 -10.85
CA ILE A 907 -1.14 2.37 -11.60
C ILE A 907 -2.25 1.31 -11.71
N ASN A 908 -2.61 0.98 -12.95
CA ASN A 908 -3.58 -0.06 -13.27
C ASN A 908 -3.09 -0.98 -14.38
N THR A 909 -3.65 -2.18 -14.51
CA THR A 909 -3.37 -3.06 -15.66
C THR A 909 -4.33 -2.72 -16.79
N GLU A 910 -3.82 -2.41 -17.99
CA GLU A 910 -4.67 -2.15 -19.16
C GLU A 910 -4.92 -3.44 -19.96
N GLU A 911 -6.10 -4.03 -19.75
CA GLU A 911 -6.45 -5.34 -20.28
C GLU A 911 -6.87 -5.35 -21.76
N SER A 912 -7.14 -4.19 -22.36
CA SER A 912 -7.66 -4.11 -23.74
C SER A 912 -6.60 -3.68 -24.75
N ILE A 913 -5.68 -2.80 -24.37
CA ILE A 913 -4.60 -2.37 -25.27
C ILE A 913 -3.52 -3.45 -25.32
N ARG A 914 -3.16 -3.87 -26.54
CA ARG A 914 -2.07 -4.82 -26.80
C ARG A 914 -1.13 -4.25 -27.85
N PHE A 915 0.16 -4.46 -27.65
CA PHE A 915 1.20 -4.16 -28.63
C PHE A 915 2.00 -5.42 -28.95
N LEU A 916 2.30 -5.60 -30.22
CA LEU A 916 3.09 -6.70 -30.76
C LEU A 916 4.44 -6.15 -31.19
N ALA A 917 5.52 -6.76 -30.69
CA ALA A 917 6.86 -6.42 -31.12
C ALA A 917 7.07 -6.80 -32.59
N SER A 918 7.81 -5.99 -33.34
CA SER A 918 8.20 -6.29 -34.73
C SER A 918 9.72 -6.40 -34.86
N LYS A 919 10.17 -7.18 -35.84
CA LYS A 919 11.59 -7.30 -36.24
C LYS A 919 11.72 -7.10 -37.75
N VAL A 920 12.90 -6.65 -38.17
CA VAL A 920 13.24 -6.50 -39.59
C VAL A 920 13.83 -7.83 -40.08
N GLU A 921 13.24 -8.39 -41.13
CA GLU A 921 13.76 -9.55 -41.86
C GLU A 921 13.90 -9.17 -43.35
N GLY A 922 15.15 -9.07 -43.82
CA GLY A 922 15.45 -8.54 -45.15
C GLY A 922 14.94 -7.09 -45.29
N GLN A 923 14.06 -6.84 -46.25
CA GLN A 923 13.42 -5.53 -46.49
C GLN A 923 12.03 -5.40 -45.83
N ASN A 924 11.57 -6.41 -45.09
CA ASN A 924 10.22 -6.48 -44.54
C ASN A 924 10.20 -6.34 -43.01
N LEU A 925 9.10 -5.79 -42.49
CA LEU A 925 8.82 -5.76 -41.07
C LEU A 925 7.84 -6.89 -40.71
N VAL A 926 8.28 -7.83 -39.87
CA VAL A 926 7.49 -8.99 -39.45
C VAL A 926 7.24 -8.98 -37.94
N ILE A 927 6.13 -9.57 -37.50
CA ILE A 927 5.80 -9.67 -36.07
C ILE A 927 6.73 -10.68 -35.39
N ASP A 928 7.36 -10.25 -34.30
CA ASP A 928 8.18 -11.11 -33.45
C ASP A 928 7.30 -12.14 -32.74
N LYS A 929 7.83 -13.35 -32.49
CA LYS A 929 7.11 -14.39 -31.76
C LYS A 929 7.06 -14.11 -30.25
N PHE A 930 8.00 -13.33 -29.73
CA PHE A 930 8.08 -12.92 -28.33
C PHE A 930 7.28 -11.64 -28.06
N PRO A 931 6.78 -11.45 -26.82
CA PRO A 931 6.02 -10.26 -26.44
C PRO A 931 6.88 -8.97 -26.48
N MET A 932 6.32 -7.86 -26.01
CA MET A 932 7.07 -6.64 -25.78
C MET A 932 8.25 -6.88 -24.81
N PRO A 933 9.39 -6.18 -24.98
CA PRO A 933 10.46 -6.23 -24.00
C PRO A 933 9.97 -5.64 -22.68
N ARG A 934 10.38 -6.25 -21.57
CA ARG A 934 10.24 -5.63 -20.26
C ARG A 934 11.01 -4.31 -20.26
N GLY A 935 10.40 -3.27 -19.68
CA GLY A 935 10.93 -1.91 -19.69
C GLY A 935 10.53 -1.08 -20.91
N ALA A 936 9.77 -1.62 -21.86
CA ALA A 936 9.12 -0.80 -22.87
C ALA A 936 8.12 0.16 -22.19
N ALA A 937 8.19 1.45 -22.55
CA ALA A 937 7.28 2.47 -22.10
C ALA A 937 6.80 3.31 -23.30
N ILE A 938 5.50 3.60 -23.41
CA ILE A 938 4.89 4.37 -24.50
C ILE A 938 4.05 5.49 -23.91
N VAL A 939 4.28 6.72 -24.34
CA VAL A 939 3.46 7.88 -23.95
C VAL A 939 2.13 7.83 -24.71
N LEU A 940 1.02 7.92 -23.99
CA LEU A 940 -0.33 7.97 -24.58
C LEU A 940 -0.91 9.38 -24.56
N ALA A 941 -0.60 10.15 -23.52
CA ALA A 941 -1.02 11.54 -23.32
C ALA A 941 0.01 12.25 -22.43
N ASP A 942 -0.17 13.57 -22.25
CA ASP A 942 0.68 14.41 -21.40
C ASP A 942 0.91 13.81 -20.01
N ASN A 943 -0.08 13.17 -19.40
CA ASN A 943 0.03 12.62 -18.05
C ASN A 943 -0.19 11.10 -17.98
N ALA A 944 -0.23 10.41 -19.11
CA ALA A 944 -0.52 8.97 -19.14
C ALA A 944 0.44 8.20 -20.05
N ALA A 945 0.87 7.03 -19.58
CA ALA A 945 1.78 6.16 -20.31
C ALA A 945 1.47 4.68 -20.07
N LEU A 946 1.91 3.83 -21.00
CA LEU A 946 1.95 2.37 -20.85
C LEU A 946 3.35 1.95 -20.46
N VAL A 947 3.49 1.04 -19.49
CA VAL A 947 4.77 0.47 -19.04
C VAL A 947 4.67 -1.05 -19.01
N TRP A 948 5.53 -1.74 -19.77
CA TRP A 948 5.62 -3.21 -19.76
C TRP A 948 6.54 -3.69 -18.65
N VAL A 949 5.95 -3.92 -17.47
CA VAL A 949 6.59 -4.67 -16.38
C VAL A 949 6.60 -6.17 -16.72
N HIS A 950 5.49 -6.69 -17.25
CA HIS A 950 5.40 -8.05 -17.77
C HIS A 950 5.80 -8.07 -19.25
N GLY A 951 7.02 -8.52 -19.54
CA GLY A 951 7.59 -8.64 -20.87
C GLY A 951 8.72 -9.65 -20.90
N TYR A 952 9.36 -9.82 -22.06
CA TYR A 952 10.54 -10.69 -22.12
C TYR A 952 11.76 -9.98 -21.51
N ALA A 953 12.65 -10.77 -20.91
CA ALA A 953 13.95 -10.40 -20.38
C ALA A 953 15.05 -11.31 -20.99
N PRO A 954 16.34 -11.06 -20.77
CA PRO A 954 17.41 -11.97 -21.18
C PRO A 954 17.29 -13.34 -20.48
N SER A 955 17.57 -14.42 -21.21
CA SER A 955 17.66 -15.78 -20.65
C SER A 955 18.98 -15.99 -19.91
N VAL A 956 18.94 -16.79 -18.85
CA VAL A 956 20.14 -17.19 -18.09
C VAL A 956 21.06 -18.12 -18.89
N GLN A 957 20.54 -18.84 -19.88
CA GLN A 957 21.35 -19.75 -20.71
C GLN A 957 22.24 -18.99 -21.69
N ASN A 958 21.74 -17.87 -22.20
CA ASN A 958 22.46 -17.00 -23.11
C ASN A 958 21.79 -15.61 -23.07
N PRO A 959 22.52 -14.53 -22.77
CA PRO A 959 21.97 -13.18 -22.75
C PRO A 959 21.32 -12.72 -24.07
N ARG A 960 21.67 -13.35 -25.21
CA ARG A 960 21.05 -13.09 -26.52
C ARG A 960 19.71 -13.80 -26.71
N PHE A 961 19.40 -14.80 -25.88
CA PHE A 961 18.11 -15.49 -25.90
C PHE A 961 17.10 -14.76 -25.03
N LYS A 962 15.81 -14.94 -25.35
CA LYS A 962 14.70 -14.27 -24.66
C LYS A 962 14.02 -15.24 -23.69
N TYR A 963 13.85 -14.80 -22.45
CA TYR A 963 13.05 -15.43 -21.42
C TYR A 963 11.74 -14.66 -21.24
N PHE A 964 10.60 -15.36 -21.13
CA PHE A 964 9.31 -14.76 -20.81
C PHE A 964 8.62 -15.52 -19.69
N GLN A 965 8.47 -14.88 -18.54
CA GLN A 965 7.87 -15.47 -17.34
C GLN A 965 6.45 -16.00 -17.63
N GLY A 966 6.21 -17.25 -17.27
CA GLY A 966 4.93 -17.94 -17.48
C GLY A 966 4.65 -18.38 -18.91
N LYS A 967 5.39 -17.91 -19.93
CA LYS A 967 5.29 -18.30 -21.36
C LYS A 967 3.85 -18.30 -21.91
N ARG A 968 3.00 -17.39 -21.42
CA ARG A 968 1.55 -17.40 -21.68
C ARG A 968 1.04 -16.06 -22.22
N ARG A 969 0.32 -16.14 -23.35
CA ARG A 969 -0.40 -15.04 -24.03
C ARG A 969 0.45 -13.77 -24.26
N ILE A 970 -0.18 -12.73 -24.81
CA ILE A 970 0.41 -11.39 -24.94
C ILE A 970 0.19 -10.63 -23.63
N PRO A 971 1.24 -10.09 -23.00
CA PRO A 971 1.13 -9.42 -21.71
C PRO A 971 0.42 -8.07 -21.84
N ALA A 972 -0.41 -7.78 -20.83
CA ALA A 972 -0.99 -6.47 -20.63
C ALA A 972 0.06 -5.50 -20.05
N PRO A 973 0.18 -4.27 -20.57
CA PRO A 973 0.97 -3.24 -19.92
C PRO A 973 0.30 -2.74 -18.63
N LEU A 974 1.10 -2.11 -17.78
CA LEU A 974 0.58 -1.19 -16.77
C LEU A 974 0.25 0.14 -17.46
N TYR A 975 -0.90 0.72 -17.12
CA TYR A 975 -1.32 2.06 -17.46
C TYR A 975 -1.07 2.94 -16.24
N ILE A 976 -0.19 3.94 -16.41
CA ILE A 976 0.15 4.88 -15.36
C ILE A 976 -0.44 6.24 -15.68
N THR A 977 -1.01 6.89 -14.66
CA THR A 977 -1.53 8.27 -14.76
C THR A 977 -0.90 9.13 -13.67
N ARG A 978 -0.29 10.24 -14.08
CA ARG A 978 0.17 11.28 -13.16
C ARG A 978 -0.97 12.24 -12.85
N TYR A 979 -1.14 12.51 -11.56
CA TYR A 979 -1.99 13.60 -11.06
C TYR A 979 -1.15 14.79 -10.58
N ARG A 980 0.06 14.51 -10.06
CA ARG A 980 1.00 15.51 -9.56
C ARG A 980 2.43 14.98 -9.63
N GLY A 981 3.42 15.85 -9.75
CA GLY A 981 4.84 15.50 -9.76
C GLY A 981 5.58 15.97 -11.01
N ASP A 982 6.91 15.91 -10.97
CA ASP A 982 7.78 16.47 -12.00
C ASP A 982 8.71 15.46 -12.72
N SER A 983 8.86 14.22 -12.24
CA SER A 983 9.79 13.27 -12.86
C SER A 983 9.47 13.00 -14.33
N ASP A 984 10.46 12.58 -15.11
CA ASP A 984 10.18 12.09 -16.46
C ASP A 984 9.60 10.66 -16.43
N LEU A 985 9.16 10.18 -17.60
CA LEU A 985 8.65 8.82 -17.74
C LEU A 985 9.74 7.77 -17.45
N SER A 986 11.00 8.06 -17.76
CA SER A 986 12.11 7.12 -17.61
C SER A 986 12.35 6.80 -16.14
N GLN A 987 12.36 7.81 -15.28
CA GLN A 987 12.51 7.67 -13.84
C GLN A 987 11.33 6.87 -13.26
N VAL A 988 10.09 7.32 -13.48
CA VAL A 988 8.89 6.65 -12.94
C VAL A 988 8.81 5.19 -13.40
N ALA A 989 9.05 4.93 -14.68
CA ALA A 989 9.02 3.56 -15.20
C ALA A 989 10.17 2.69 -14.66
N THR A 990 11.39 3.24 -14.52
CA THR A 990 12.52 2.51 -13.90
C THR A 990 12.24 2.15 -12.45
N GLU A 991 11.66 3.08 -11.68
CA GLU A 991 11.27 2.85 -10.29
C GLU A 991 10.19 1.77 -10.17
N ILE A 992 9.17 1.79 -11.05
CA ILE A 992 8.13 0.75 -11.10
C ILE A 992 8.74 -0.62 -11.48
N LEU A 993 9.67 -0.66 -12.44
CA LEU A 993 10.39 -1.88 -12.82
C LEU A 993 11.19 -2.41 -11.62
N GLY A 994 11.92 -1.55 -10.92
CA GLY A 994 12.67 -1.90 -9.73
C GLY A 994 11.81 -2.46 -8.61
N LEU A 995 10.76 -1.74 -8.22
CA LEU A 995 9.83 -2.18 -7.18
C LEU A 995 9.08 -3.47 -7.54
N SER A 996 8.92 -3.79 -8.82
CA SER A 996 8.36 -5.09 -9.23
C SER A 996 9.28 -6.29 -8.93
N LYS A 997 10.56 -6.07 -8.62
CA LYS A 997 11.52 -7.11 -8.21
C LYS A 997 11.72 -7.20 -6.69
N MET A 998 10.99 -6.39 -5.92
CA MET A 998 11.13 -6.30 -4.45
C MET A 998 10.09 -7.12 -3.70
N ASN A 999 9.42 -8.07 -4.37
CA ASN A 999 8.52 -9.02 -3.73
C ASN A 999 9.29 -10.28 -3.31
N TRP A 1000 9.68 -10.37 -2.04
CA TRP A 1000 10.44 -11.49 -1.50
C TRP A 1000 9.59 -12.74 -1.16
N ASN A 1001 8.32 -12.78 -1.54
CA ASN A 1001 7.48 -13.97 -1.36
C ASN A 1001 7.70 -15.04 -2.44
N HIS A 1002 8.34 -14.68 -3.55
CA HIS A 1002 8.56 -15.60 -4.67
C HIS A 1002 9.83 -15.22 -5.43
N PHE A 1003 10.48 -16.21 -6.06
CA PHE A 1003 11.64 -16.00 -6.93
C PHE A 1003 11.25 -15.82 -8.40
N ASP A 1004 10.01 -15.46 -8.70
CA ASP A 1004 9.70 -15.01 -10.07
C ASP A 1004 10.60 -13.82 -10.41
N TYR A 1005 11.02 -13.71 -11.68
CA TYR A 1005 11.96 -12.68 -12.12
C TYR A 1005 11.42 -11.26 -11.80
N TYR A 1006 10.10 -11.09 -11.88
CA TYR A 1006 9.38 -9.90 -11.40
C TYR A 1006 7.94 -10.28 -10.99
N SER A 1007 7.34 -9.45 -10.14
CA SER A 1007 5.89 -9.33 -9.97
C SER A 1007 5.28 -8.48 -11.09
N ARG A 1008 3.99 -8.65 -11.38
CA ARG A 1008 3.30 -7.88 -12.44
C ARG A 1008 2.94 -6.46 -12.04
N ILE A 1009 2.90 -6.20 -10.74
CA ILE A 1009 2.65 -4.89 -10.13
C ILE A 1009 3.80 -4.58 -9.15
N PRO A 1010 4.12 -3.31 -8.89
CA PRO A 1010 5.21 -2.96 -7.97
C PRO A 1010 4.88 -3.37 -6.52
N ALA A 1011 5.91 -3.74 -5.75
CA ALA A 1011 5.76 -4.21 -4.37
C ALA A 1011 5.03 -3.22 -3.45
N SER A 1012 5.17 -1.91 -3.70
CA SER A 1012 4.41 -0.86 -3.00
C SER A 1012 2.90 -1.09 -3.02
N LEU A 1013 2.32 -1.46 -4.16
CA LEU A 1013 0.88 -1.72 -4.27
C LEU A 1013 0.48 -3.12 -3.79
N ASP A 1014 1.32 -4.12 -4.08
CA ASP A 1014 1.03 -5.52 -3.73
C ASP A 1014 0.97 -5.71 -2.21
N SER A 1015 2.00 -5.23 -1.52
CA SER A 1015 2.09 -5.30 -0.05
C SER A 1015 1.01 -4.46 0.63
N ALA A 1016 0.78 -3.21 0.21
CA ALA A 1016 -0.23 -2.35 0.81
C ALA A 1016 -1.63 -2.98 0.70
N SER A 1017 -1.94 -3.62 -0.44
CA SER A 1017 -3.19 -4.35 -0.64
C SER A 1017 -3.28 -5.60 0.24
N ALA A 1018 -2.19 -6.38 0.36
CA ALA A 1018 -2.15 -7.56 1.21
C ALA A 1018 -2.31 -7.22 2.70
N ILE A 1019 -1.61 -6.18 3.16
CA ILE A 1019 -1.69 -5.68 4.53
C ILE A 1019 -3.09 -5.14 4.84
N ALA A 1020 -3.70 -4.36 3.94
CA ALA A 1020 -5.06 -3.86 4.13
C ALA A 1020 -6.08 -5.00 4.24
N ARG A 1021 -5.92 -6.07 3.46
CA ARG A 1021 -6.77 -7.27 3.54
C ARG A 1021 -6.65 -7.96 4.90
N VAL A 1022 -5.43 -8.26 5.35
CA VAL A 1022 -5.20 -8.89 6.67
C VAL A 1022 -5.62 -7.97 7.81
N GLY A 1023 -5.48 -6.66 7.62
CA GLY A 1023 -5.82 -5.62 8.59
C GLY A 1023 -7.28 -5.64 9.07
N GLN A 1024 -8.20 -6.20 8.29
CA GLN A 1024 -9.60 -6.39 8.70
C GLN A 1024 -9.74 -7.24 9.97
N TYR A 1025 -8.81 -8.16 10.22
CA TYR A 1025 -8.82 -9.06 11.38
C TYR A 1025 -8.05 -8.50 12.60
N LEU A 1026 -7.40 -7.35 12.47
CA LEU A 1026 -6.70 -6.72 13.59
C LEU A 1026 -7.72 -6.02 14.50
N SER A 1027 -8.16 -6.71 15.56
CA SER A 1027 -9.06 -6.12 16.56
C SER A 1027 -8.37 -5.00 17.33
N HIS A 1028 -8.95 -3.78 17.24
CA HIS A 1028 -8.38 -2.50 17.66
C HIS A 1028 -7.20 -2.07 16.78
N PHE A 1029 -7.48 -1.11 15.89
CA PHE A 1029 -6.56 -0.51 14.91
C PHE A 1029 -5.47 0.32 15.61
N GLY A 1030 -4.60 -0.34 16.38
CA GLY A 1030 -3.46 0.32 17.01
C GLY A 1030 -2.56 0.93 15.93
N ALA A 1031 -2.14 2.18 16.12
CA ALA A 1031 -1.29 2.92 15.18
C ALA A 1031 0.18 2.45 15.20
N ALA A 1032 0.46 1.29 15.82
CA ALA A 1032 1.81 0.76 15.97
C ALA A 1032 2.36 0.25 14.62
N PRO A 1033 3.60 0.59 14.26
CA PRO A 1033 4.23 0.07 13.05
C PRO A 1033 4.59 -1.41 13.22
N TYR A 1034 4.28 -2.24 12.22
CA TYR A 1034 4.74 -3.63 12.15
C TYR A 1034 5.70 -3.83 10.96
N ASP A 1035 6.57 -4.85 11.06
CA ASP A 1035 7.30 -5.31 9.88
C ASP A 1035 6.33 -6.06 8.95
N TYR A 1036 6.19 -5.58 7.73
CA TYR A 1036 5.27 -6.16 6.75
C TYR A 1036 5.55 -7.63 6.46
N ARG A 1037 6.80 -8.10 6.63
CA ARG A 1037 7.20 -9.51 6.43
C ARG A 1037 6.43 -10.50 7.32
N LEU A 1038 5.84 -10.04 8.42
CA LEU A 1038 4.98 -10.85 9.28
C LEU A 1038 3.63 -11.16 8.61
N LEU A 1039 3.12 -10.21 7.82
CA LEU A 1039 1.80 -10.25 7.20
C LEU A 1039 1.80 -10.88 5.81
N ILE A 1040 2.92 -10.85 5.11
CA ILE A 1040 3.02 -11.32 3.72
C ILE A 1040 3.44 -12.79 3.56
#